data_AF-A0A2U1W4H3-F1
#
_entry.id   AF-A0A2U1W4H3-F1
#
_cell.length_a   1.000
_cell.length_b   1.000
_cell.length_c   1.000
_cell.angle_alpha   90.00
_cell.angle_beta   90.00
_cell.angle_gamma   90.00
#
_symmetry.space_group_name_H-M   'P 1'
#
loop_
_entity.id
_entity.type
_entity.pdbx_description
1 polymer ?
#
loop_
_entity_poly.entity_id
_entity_poly.type
_entity_poly.pdbx_seq_one_letter_code
_entity_poly.pdbx_strand_id
1 'polypeptide(L)'
;MTKKINESDSEFTSLIRHIQESRGIDFRGYKRTSLERRVRRRMDEVGCDSFAAYHAFLEAHPQEFVDLLNTVLINVTSFFRDAEAWDVMRREVVPRILERKGDKEKIRIWSVGCASGEEPYSLAMMFAEVLGTAEFCRRVKIYATDLDDAALNTARHATYGPRDVESVPEPLLERYFECTDNHYVFQRELRKCVIFGRHNVVSDAPISRIDLLICRNLLIYLEADTQGIVLPRLHYALVNDGFLFLGKAETQLARSRMFEPVDLKSRIFAKVPQEWRRSAGGSLSLANDANGARINQQVRLLESIVDSSSTGYLAVNAEGVLVFANTHARRLFDVEEGDIGRPFHDLTISYRPTELRSRIEEVRNFNRTVRIEHQPFTRPGAEPIRLTIEVAPLYSRDGKPFATLLSFFDTSRLYLLQQQIEVVQESLETTIEELQSSNEELETTNEELQSTNEELETTNEELQSTNEELETMNEELRSTNEELEVANEEMRRHSEETGEYRRYSESILRSIDVGIIVLDDNLTVQSWNRWSENVWGLRNEEVAGEAFLDLDIGLPVQRLRRPLSDILNTQAPVEPVEIEAMDRRGRRVICRIRLSPLLYDNRLAHGAILIIEDVSERARSDAFVEYLGRIIGQSLNEVYFLDAATFNFQLVNKGAEDKLGYSLDALRQIALHDLMPDIDVATFSRLVDPLMSGEKAEIVLETTIERPDQSVRPVELCMQYFGEEQPPILVALAHDVTERQRIGLDDSRAEVAGS
;
A
#
# COMPACT_ATOMS: atom_id res chain seq x y z
N MET A 1 19.95 -27.57 54.31
CA MET A 1 18.70 -27.55 53.53
C MET A 1 17.71 -26.47 54.00
N THR A 2 17.80 -25.95 55.22
CA THR A 2 16.87 -24.96 55.80
C THR A 2 17.00 -23.52 55.26
N LYS A 3 18.13 -23.15 54.61
CA LYS A 3 18.37 -21.78 54.13
C LYS A 3 17.70 -21.46 52.78
N LYS A 4 17.57 -22.44 51.87
CA LYS A 4 16.95 -22.28 50.54
C LYS A 4 15.42 -22.11 50.59
N ILE A 5 14.76 -22.63 51.62
CA ILE A 5 13.29 -22.55 51.75
C ILE A 5 12.85 -21.13 52.12
N ASN A 6 13.66 -20.38 52.89
CA ASN A 6 13.30 -19.04 53.39
C ASN A 6 13.50 -17.94 52.33
N GLU A 7 14.46 -18.13 51.41
CA GLU A 7 14.78 -17.16 50.36
C GLU A 7 13.71 -17.20 49.25
N SER A 8 13.34 -18.40 48.80
CA SER A 8 12.26 -18.60 47.84
C SER A 8 10.90 -18.08 48.34
N ASP A 9 10.65 -18.13 49.65
CA ASP A 9 9.39 -17.65 50.25
C ASP A 9 9.33 -16.12 50.29
N SER A 10 10.47 -15.46 50.53
CA SER A 10 10.63 -14.01 50.45
C SER A 10 10.49 -13.51 49.01
N GLU A 11 11.15 -14.16 48.05
CA GLU A 11 11.06 -13.80 46.63
C GLU A 11 9.62 -13.96 46.09
N PHE A 12 8.95 -15.07 46.43
CA PHE A 12 7.56 -15.28 46.05
C PHE A 12 6.63 -14.19 46.64
N THR A 13 6.84 -13.83 47.92
CA THR A 13 6.06 -12.76 48.55
C THR A 13 6.28 -11.41 47.86
N SER A 14 7.51 -11.13 47.43
CA SER A 14 7.84 -9.92 46.68
C SER A 14 7.15 -9.89 45.32
N LEU A 15 7.16 -11.01 44.59
CA LEU A 15 6.47 -11.16 43.32
C LEU A 15 4.96 -10.93 43.45
N ILE A 16 4.32 -11.52 44.47
CA ILE A 16 2.88 -11.31 44.72
C ILE A 16 2.58 -9.85 45.06
N ARG A 17 3.42 -9.20 45.86
CA ARG A 17 3.26 -7.77 46.17
C ARG A 17 3.37 -6.92 44.91
N HIS A 18 4.34 -7.20 44.05
CA HIS A 18 4.50 -6.49 42.79
C HIS A 18 3.29 -6.67 41.86
N ILE A 19 2.71 -7.88 41.76
CA ILE A 19 1.49 -8.10 40.97
C ILE A 19 0.31 -7.32 41.57
N GLN A 20 0.22 -7.26 42.89
CA GLN A 20 -0.81 -6.49 43.58
C GLN A 20 -0.68 -4.99 43.32
N GLU A 21 0.53 -4.43 43.40
CA GLU A 21 0.80 -3.00 43.15
C GLU A 21 0.60 -2.62 41.67
N SER A 22 1.01 -3.48 40.74
CA SER A 22 0.95 -3.20 39.30
C SER A 22 -0.44 -3.40 38.67
N ARG A 23 -1.22 -4.38 39.13
CA ARG A 23 -2.51 -4.75 38.52
C ARG A 23 -3.71 -4.56 39.44
N GLY A 24 -3.50 -4.19 40.70
CA GLY A 24 -4.57 -4.07 41.70
C GLY A 24 -5.25 -5.41 42.04
N ILE A 25 -4.57 -6.54 41.76
CA ILE A 25 -5.10 -7.88 42.01
C ILE A 25 -4.56 -8.35 43.36
N ASP A 26 -5.46 -8.40 44.35
CA ASP A 26 -5.10 -8.80 45.70
C ASP A 26 -5.20 -10.32 45.85
N PHE A 27 -4.05 -11.00 45.86
CA PHE A 27 -3.96 -12.42 46.17
C PHE A 27 -3.91 -12.71 47.68
N ARG A 28 -3.98 -11.69 48.56
CA ARG A 28 -4.06 -11.89 50.01
C ARG A 28 -5.39 -12.59 50.33
N GLY A 29 -5.30 -13.86 50.68
CA GLY A 29 -6.45 -14.72 50.89
C GLY A 29 -6.60 -15.84 49.86
N TYR A 30 -5.76 -15.90 48.83
CA TYR A 30 -5.62 -17.08 47.98
C TYR A 30 -4.74 -18.14 48.66
N LYS A 31 -5.00 -19.41 48.36
CA LYS A 31 -4.19 -20.53 48.84
C LYS A 31 -2.77 -20.44 48.31
N ARG A 32 -1.83 -20.09 49.20
CA ARG A 32 -0.41 -19.85 48.89
C ARG A 32 0.20 -21.00 48.09
N THR A 33 -0.02 -22.24 48.52
CA THR A 33 0.53 -23.45 47.88
C THR A 33 0.01 -23.68 46.47
N SER A 34 -1.24 -23.30 46.18
CA SER A 34 -1.82 -23.44 44.84
C SER A 34 -1.35 -22.35 43.90
N LEU A 35 -1.24 -21.13 44.42
CA LEU A 35 -0.72 -19.97 43.70
C LEU A 35 0.74 -20.19 43.31
N GLU A 36 1.59 -20.54 44.28
CA GLU A 36 3.02 -20.79 44.07
C GLU A 36 3.27 -21.87 43.00
N ARG A 37 2.51 -22.98 43.05
CA ARG A 37 2.62 -24.06 42.05
C ARG A 37 2.30 -23.60 40.62
N ARG A 38 1.33 -22.69 40.46
CA ARG A 38 0.92 -22.17 39.14
C ARG A 38 1.94 -21.18 38.60
N VAL A 39 2.43 -20.30 39.45
CA VAL A 39 3.50 -19.36 39.09
C VAL A 39 4.75 -20.13 38.68
N ARG A 40 5.16 -21.16 39.44
CA ARG A 40 6.30 -22.02 39.08
C ARG A 40 6.13 -22.71 37.73
N ARG A 41 4.92 -23.22 37.44
CA ARG A 41 4.64 -23.79 36.11
C ARG A 41 4.83 -22.76 35.01
N ARG A 42 4.34 -21.53 35.19
CA ARG A 42 4.51 -20.47 34.18
C ARG A 42 5.98 -20.08 34.02
N MET A 43 6.73 -20.00 35.13
CA MET A 43 8.17 -19.81 35.12
C MET A 43 8.90 -20.88 34.31
N ASP A 44 8.54 -22.15 34.48
CA ASP A 44 9.11 -23.27 33.71
C ASP A 44 8.82 -23.12 32.20
N GLU A 45 7.62 -22.64 31.83
CA GLU A 45 7.21 -22.41 30.43
C GLU A 45 8.00 -21.28 29.75
N VAL A 46 8.36 -20.23 30.50
CA VAL A 46 9.18 -19.11 29.98
C VAL A 46 10.67 -19.25 30.25
N GLY A 47 11.11 -20.36 30.86
CA GLY A 47 12.52 -20.65 31.15
C GLY A 47 13.14 -19.83 32.28
N CYS A 48 12.36 -19.43 33.29
CA CYS A 48 12.83 -18.67 34.45
C CYS A 48 13.13 -19.58 35.65
N ASP A 49 14.38 -19.59 36.12
CA ASP A 49 14.84 -20.50 37.19
C ASP A 49 14.55 -20.03 38.63
N SER A 50 14.14 -18.76 38.83
CA SER A 50 13.84 -18.19 40.15
C SER A 50 12.72 -17.15 40.10
N PHE A 51 12.05 -16.91 41.23
CA PHE A 51 10.99 -15.90 41.30
C PHE A 51 11.54 -14.48 41.05
N ALA A 52 12.78 -14.21 41.45
CA ALA A 52 13.45 -12.95 41.14
C ALA A 52 13.72 -12.79 39.64
N ALA A 53 14.18 -13.85 38.96
CA ALA A 53 14.38 -13.83 37.50
C ALA A 53 13.05 -13.61 36.76
N TYR A 54 11.99 -14.27 37.23
CA TYR A 54 10.64 -14.09 36.66
C TYR A 54 10.05 -12.71 36.94
N HIS A 55 10.32 -12.13 38.11
CA HIS A 55 9.94 -10.76 38.44
C HIS A 55 10.59 -9.74 37.48
N ALA A 56 11.90 -9.86 37.23
CA ALA A 56 12.58 -9.04 36.23
C ALA A 56 12.06 -9.29 34.80
N PHE A 57 11.69 -10.52 34.48
CA PHE A 57 11.10 -10.87 33.17
C PHE A 57 9.73 -10.20 32.97
N LEU A 58 8.89 -10.15 34.00
CA LEU A 58 7.59 -9.44 33.99
C LEU A 58 7.76 -7.93 33.80
N GLU A 59 8.77 -7.32 34.42
CA GLU A 59 9.07 -5.89 34.23
C GLU A 59 9.52 -5.58 32.80
N ALA A 60 10.32 -6.47 32.19
CA ALA A 60 10.79 -6.32 30.81
C ALA A 60 9.70 -6.63 29.76
N HIS A 61 8.72 -7.49 30.09
CA HIS A 61 7.69 -7.94 29.16
C HIS A 61 6.27 -7.76 29.76
N PRO A 62 5.67 -6.56 29.66
CA PRO A 62 4.36 -6.29 30.26
C PRO A 62 3.22 -7.21 29.78
N GLN A 63 3.36 -7.83 28.61
CA GLN A 63 2.41 -8.79 28.04
C GLN A 63 2.40 -10.12 28.82
N GLU A 64 3.52 -10.53 29.41
CA GLU A 64 3.62 -11.76 30.21
C GLU A 64 2.71 -11.73 31.44
N PHE A 65 2.36 -10.56 31.96
CA PHE A 65 1.36 -10.44 33.02
C PHE A 65 0.03 -11.06 32.64
N VAL A 66 -0.39 -10.93 31.37
CA VAL A 66 -1.65 -11.50 30.89
C VAL A 66 -1.61 -13.02 30.97
N ASP A 67 -0.52 -13.62 30.50
CA ASP A 67 -0.33 -15.07 30.52
C ASP A 67 -0.15 -15.64 31.94
N LEU A 68 0.57 -14.92 32.80
CA LEU A 68 0.68 -15.24 34.21
C LEU A 68 -0.69 -15.25 34.88
N LEU A 69 -1.49 -14.19 34.67
CA LEU A 69 -2.83 -14.09 35.23
C LEU A 69 -3.73 -15.20 34.69
N ASN A 70 -3.72 -15.48 33.39
CA ASN A 70 -4.45 -16.61 32.79
C ASN A 70 -4.03 -17.98 33.35
N THR A 71 -2.78 -18.12 33.81
CA THR A 71 -2.28 -19.35 34.42
C THR A 71 -2.67 -19.48 35.89
N VAL A 72 -2.65 -18.35 36.60
CA VAL A 72 -2.89 -18.21 38.04
C VAL A 72 -4.38 -18.20 38.36
N LEU A 73 -5.13 -17.31 37.72
CA LEU A 73 -6.58 -17.25 37.70
C LEU A 73 -7.03 -18.31 36.69
N ILE A 74 -7.56 -19.45 37.15
CA ILE A 74 -8.11 -20.41 36.19
C ILE A 74 -9.37 -19.81 35.58
N ASN A 75 -9.21 -19.19 34.42
CA ASN A 75 -10.31 -18.63 33.63
C ASN A 75 -11.03 -19.70 32.78
N VAL A 76 -10.72 -20.99 32.97
CA VAL A 76 -11.38 -22.09 32.25
C VAL A 76 -12.83 -22.22 32.74
N THR A 77 -13.72 -21.62 31.97
CA THR A 77 -15.16 -21.75 32.05
C THR A 77 -15.70 -22.38 30.76
N SER A 78 -16.95 -22.79 30.77
CA SER A 78 -17.64 -23.36 29.61
C SER A 78 -19.14 -23.13 29.77
N PHE A 79 -19.85 -23.04 28.64
CA PHE A 79 -21.29 -22.90 28.68
C PHE A 79 -21.93 -24.09 29.38
N PHE A 80 -22.93 -23.83 30.23
CA PHE A 80 -23.64 -24.84 31.01
C PHE A 80 -22.73 -25.80 31.80
N ARG A 81 -21.57 -25.31 32.29
CA ARG A 81 -20.66 -26.10 33.14
C ARG A 81 -21.41 -26.78 34.28
N ASP A 82 -21.23 -28.09 34.44
CA ASP A 82 -22.07 -28.96 35.29
C ASP A 82 -23.56 -28.97 34.87
N ALA A 83 -23.87 -29.44 33.65
CA ALA A 83 -25.21 -29.42 33.07
C ALA A 83 -26.35 -29.89 34.01
N GLU A 84 -26.12 -30.95 34.80
CA GLU A 84 -27.10 -31.44 35.80
C GLU A 84 -27.56 -30.34 36.78
N ALA A 85 -26.67 -29.42 37.16
CA ALA A 85 -27.02 -28.33 38.07
C ALA A 85 -27.88 -27.25 37.40
N TRP A 86 -27.65 -27.00 36.10
CA TRP A 86 -28.47 -26.09 35.30
C TRP A 86 -29.89 -26.63 35.08
N ASP A 87 -30.05 -27.96 35.00
CA ASP A 87 -31.38 -28.58 34.95
C ASP A 87 -32.17 -28.33 36.24
N VAL A 88 -31.53 -28.43 37.40
CA VAL A 88 -32.16 -28.10 38.69
C VAL A 88 -32.51 -26.61 38.75
N MET A 89 -31.60 -25.74 38.32
CA MET A 89 -31.86 -24.30 38.22
C MET A 89 -33.09 -23.99 37.37
N ARG A 90 -33.18 -24.60 36.17
CA ARG A 90 -34.30 -24.43 35.24
C ARG A 90 -35.62 -24.97 35.81
N ARG A 91 -35.59 -26.12 36.49
CA ARG A 91 -36.81 -26.80 36.96
C ARG A 91 -37.34 -26.28 38.29
N GLU A 92 -36.46 -25.87 39.20
CA GLU A 92 -36.85 -25.52 40.57
C GLU A 92 -36.66 -24.05 40.91
N VAL A 93 -35.53 -23.45 40.53
CA VAL A 93 -35.17 -22.09 40.96
C VAL A 93 -35.82 -21.03 40.11
N VAL A 94 -35.67 -21.11 38.78
CA VAL A 94 -36.23 -20.12 37.85
C VAL A 94 -37.74 -19.96 38.03
N PRO A 95 -38.57 -21.04 38.06
CA PRO A 95 -40.00 -20.90 38.24
C PRO A 95 -40.39 -20.22 39.57
N ARG A 96 -39.70 -20.55 40.68
CA ARG A 96 -39.95 -19.91 41.98
C ARG A 96 -39.62 -18.42 41.97
N ILE A 97 -38.55 -18.00 41.28
CA ILE A 97 -38.22 -16.58 41.11
C ILE A 97 -39.32 -15.88 40.30
N LEU A 98 -39.78 -16.49 39.20
CA LEU A 98 -40.82 -15.91 38.33
C LEU A 98 -42.16 -15.77 39.03
N GLU A 99 -42.60 -16.82 39.75
CA GLU A 99 -43.84 -16.84 40.51
C GLU A 99 -43.86 -15.75 41.58
N ARG A 100 -42.76 -15.60 42.33
CA ARG A 100 -42.64 -14.60 43.38
C ARG A 100 -42.66 -13.16 42.86
N LYS A 101 -41.94 -12.90 41.77
CA LYS A 101 -41.80 -11.55 41.21
C LYS A 101 -43.05 -11.09 40.46
N GLY A 102 -43.80 -12.04 39.90
CA GLY A 102 -44.92 -11.75 38.99
C GLY A 102 -44.47 -10.93 37.76
N ASP A 103 -45.41 -10.58 36.89
CA ASP A 103 -45.08 -10.09 35.53
C ASP A 103 -44.52 -8.65 35.42
N LYS A 104 -44.43 -7.93 36.54
CA LYS A 104 -44.08 -6.50 36.57
C LYS A 104 -42.75 -6.22 37.25
N GLU A 105 -42.25 -7.09 38.11
CA GLU A 105 -40.99 -6.84 38.81
C GLU A 105 -39.76 -7.28 38.00
N LYS A 106 -38.67 -6.51 38.17
CA LYS A 106 -37.38 -6.81 37.59
C LYS A 106 -36.67 -7.92 38.38
N ILE A 107 -35.98 -8.78 37.65
CA ILE A 107 -35.17 -9.87 38.17
C ILE A 107 -33.71 -9.46 38.06
N ARG A 108 -33.00 -9.45 39.20
CA ARG A 108 -31.59 -9.09 39.28
C ARG A 108 -30.77 -10.32 39.57
N ILE A 109 -29.85 -10.65 38.67
CA ILE A 109 -28.97 -11.81 38.79
C ILE A 109 -27.53 -11.31 38.91
N TRP A 110 -26.71 -11.94 39.73
CA TRP A 110 -25.29 -11.60 39.84
C TRP A 110 -24.43 -12.86 39.68
N SER A 111 -23.59 -12.90 38.64
CA SER A 111 -22.54 -13.91 38.44
C SER A 111 -21.20 -13.32 38.87
N VAL A 112 -20.60 -13.92 39.90
CA VAL A 112 -19.33 -13.53 40.53
C VAL A 112 -18.24 -14.49 40.05
N GLY A 113 -17.16 -13.94 39.47
CA GLY A 113 -16.12 -14.72 38.81
C GLY A 113 -16.57 -15.21 37.44
N CYS A 114 -17.07 -14.30 36.59
CA CYS A 114 -17.70 -14.66 35.32
C CYS A 114 -16.72 -15.03 34.19
N ALA A 115 -15.41 -14.81 34.37
CA ALA A 115 -14.36 -15.06 33.38
C ALA A 115 -14.74 -14.52 31.98
N SER A 116 -14.66 -15.34 30.93
CA SER A 116 -14.96 -14.99 29.53
C SER A 116 -16.47 -14.92 29.20
N GLY A 117 -17.37 -14.98 30.18
CA GLY A 117 -18.79 -14.67 30.03
C GLY A 117 -19.73 -15.85 29.75
N GLU A 118 -19.23 -17.07 29.66
CA GLU A 118 -20.02 -18.27 29.34
C GLU A 118 -21.13 -18.53 30.38
N GLU A 119 -20.86 -18.27 31.66
CA GLU A 119 -21.85 -18.44 32.74
C GLU A 119 -23.00 -17.42 32.68
N PRO A 120 -22.77 -16.09 32.60
CA PRO A 120 -23.85 -15.13 32.46
C PRO A 120 -24.63 -15.28 31.15
N TYR A 121 -24.01 -15.74 30.05
CA TYR A 121 -24.74 -16.05 28.82
C TYR A 121 -25.54 -17.35 28.92
N SER A 122 -25.06 -18.36 29.66
CA SER A 122 -25.84 -19.56 29.99
C SER A 122 -27.11 -19.19 30.78
N LEU A 123 -27.01 -18.23 31.71
CA LEU A 123 -28.16 -17.67 32.42
C LEU A 123 -29.11 -16.94 31.48
N ALA A 124 -28.57 -16.10 30.59
CA ALA A 124 -29.38 -15.36 29.63
C ALA A 124 -30.21 -16.31 28.76
N MET A 125 -29.59 -17.34 28.19
CA MET A 125 -30.28 -18.38 27.42
C MET A 125 -31.32 -19.12 28.27
N MET A 126 -30.99 -19.52 29.49
CA MET A 126 -31.93 -20.25 30.37
C MET A 126 -33.18 -19.41 30.71
N PHE A 127 -33.01 -18.14 31.06
CA PHE A 127 -34.16 -17.28 31.34
C PHE A 127 -34.93 -16.90 30.07
N ALA A 128 -34.24 -16.71 28.94
CA ALA A 128 -34.89 -16.42 27.66
C ALA A 128 -35.71 -17.60 27.14
N GLU A 129 -35.30 -18.84 27.37
CA GLU A 129 -36.10 -20.04 27.01
C GLU A 129 -37.40 -20.14 27.82
N VAL A 130 -37.41 -19.66 29.06
CA VAL A 130 -38.60 -19.72 29.94
C VAL A 130 -39.52 -18.52 29.74
N LEU A 131 -38.97 -17.32 29.55
CA LEU A 131 -39.74 -16.07 29.44
C LEU A 131 -40.06 -15.67 27.99
N GLY A 132 -39.28 -16.15 27.03
CA GLY A 132 -39.17 -15.56 25.70
C GLY A 132 -38.23 -14.35 25.69
N THR A 133 -37.62 -14.09 24.53
CA THR A 133 -36.57 -13.06 24.37
C THR A 133 -37.03 -11.65 24.72
N ALA A 134 -38.25 -11.27 24.30
CA ALA A 134 -38.78 -9.93 24.55
C ALA A 134 -39.00 -9.65 26.05
N GLU A 135 -39.58 -10.61 26.76
CA GLU A 135 -39.82 -10.49 28.21
C GLU A 135 -38.54 -10.57 29.02
N PHE A 136 -37.58 -11.41 28.60
CA PHE A 136 -36.24 -11.44 29.17
C PHE A 136 -35.59 -10.05 29.12
N CYS A 137 -35.54 -9.42 27.94
CA CYS A 137 -34.90 -8.11 27.77
C CYS A 137 -35.56 -7.00 28.61
N ARG A 138 -36.86 -7.12 28.87
CA ARG A 138 -37.65 -6.17 29.67
C ARG A 138 -37.41 -6.34 31.18
N ARG A 139 -37.30 -7.59 31.66
CA ARG A 139 -37.39 -7.91 33.10
C ARG A 139 -36.07 -8.32 33.73
N VAL A 140 -35.15 -8.93 33.00
CA VAL A 140 -33.94 -9.52 33.57
C VAL A 140 -32.73 -8.61 33.37
N LYS A 141 -31.97 -8.42 34.44
CA LYS A 141 -30.64 -7.79 34.41
C LYS A 141 -29.63 -8.68 35.10
N ILE A 142 -28.59 -9.05 34.37
CA ILE A 142 -27.50 -9.90 34.84
C ILE A 142 -26.29 -9.01 35.06
N TYR A 143 -25.83 -8.91 36.30
CA TYR A 143 -24.55 -8.31 36.64
C TYR A 143 -23.51 -9.44 36.60
N ALA A 144 -22.46 -9.27 35.82
CA ALA A 144 -21.41 -10.25 35.66
C ALA A 144 -20.09 -9.58 36.02
N THR A 145 -19.39 -10.11 37.02
CA THR A 145 -18.21 -9.43 37.55
C THR A 145 -17.03 -10.35 37.71
N ASP A 146 -15.84 -9.84 37.41
CA ASP A 146 -14.57 -10.54 37.56
C ASP A 146 -13.46 -9.59 37.99
N LEU A 147 -12.31 -10.13 38.39
CA LEU A 147 -11.08 -9.38 38.63
C LEU A 147 -10.24 -9.22 37.36
N ASP A 148 -10.42 -10.12 36.38
CA ASP A 148 -9.64 -10.13 35.14
C ASP A 148 -10.31 -9.30 34.03
N ASP A 149 -9.71 -8.14 33.72
CA ASP A 149 -10.20 -7.24 32.66
C ASP A 149 -10.08 -7.84 31.25
N ALA A 150 -9.11 -8.71 30.98
CA ALA A 150 -8.96 -9.34 29.67
C ALA A 150 -10.09 -10.36 29.44
N ALA A 151 -10.42 -11.13 30.47
CA ALA A 151 -11.57 -12.03 30.45
C ALA A 151 -12.89 -11.25 30.29
N LEU A 152 -13.07 -10.15 31.03
CA LEU A 152 -14.24 -9.28 30.89
C LEU A 152 -14.36 -8.66 29.50
N ASN A 153 -13.26 -8.27 28.87
CA ASN A 153 -13.28 -7.77 27.50
C ASN A 153 -13.72 -8.85 26.51
N THR A 154 -13.24 -10.08 26.66
CA THR A 154 -13.72 -11.23 25.87
C THR A 154 -15.23 -11.43 26.06
N ALA A 155 -15.68 -11.39 27.31
CA ALA A 155 -17.09 -11.52 27.68
C ALA A 155 -17.97 -10.42 27.07
N ARG A 156 -17.49 -9.18 27.00
CA ARG A 156 -18.21 -8.04 26.37
C ARG A 156 -18.34 -8.20 24.87
N HIS A 157 -17.31 -8.68 24.19
CA HIS A 157 -17.37 -8.95 22.74
C HIS A 157 -18.35 -10.10 22.44
N ALA A 158 -18.37 -11.12 23.30
CA ALA A 158 -19.26 -12.27 23.20
C ALA A 158 -19.07 -13.07 21.89
N THR A 159 -17.82 -13.16 21.44
CA THR A 159 -17.40 -13.90 20.27
C THR A 159 -16.60 -15.11 20.73
N TYR A 160 -17.03 -16.30 20.32
CA TYR A 160 -16.52 -17.59 20.81
C TYR A 160 -16.09 -18.48 19.65
N GLY A 161 -15.06 -19.29 19.86
CA GLY A 161 -14.63 -20.29 18.88
C GLY A 161 -15.48 -21.57 18.94
N PRO A 162 -15.32 -22.49 17.97
CA PRO A 162 -16.08 -23.75 17.93
C PRO A 162 -15.88 -24.65 19.15
N ARG A 163 -14.70 -24.60 19.79
CA ARG A 163 -14.40 -25.37 21.00
C ARG A 163 -15.10 -24.82 22.24
N ASP A 164 -15.30 -23.50 22.30
CA ASP A 164 -15.87 -22.84 23.48
C ASP A 164 -17.38 -23.12 23.58
N VAL A 165 -18.05 -23.26 22.43
CA VAL A 165 -19.49 -23.55 22.33
C VAL A 165 -19.82 -25.05 22.24
N GLU A 166 -18.83 -25.95 22.31
CA GLU A 166 -19.03 -27.40 22.18
C GLU A 166 -20.03 -27.95 23.22
N SER A 167 -20.09 -27.35 24.40
CA SER A 167 -21.02 -27.73 25.47
C SER A 167 -22.42 -27.11 25.36
N VAL A 168 -22.66 -26.22 24.38
CA VAL A 168 -23.97 -25.62 24.14
C VAL A 168 -24.85 -26.60 23.37
N PRO A 169 -26.06 -26.92 23.84
CA PRO A 169 -27.00 -27.73 23.07
C PRO A 169 -27.31 -27.10 21.71
N GLU A 170 -27.28 -27.91 20.64
CA GLU A 170 -27.47 -27.48 19.24
C GLU A 170 -28.71 -26.57 19.03
N PRO A 171 -29.90 -26.85 19.61
CA PRO A 171 -31.06 -25.97 19.46
C PRO A 171 -30.91 -24.58 20.08
N LEU A 172 -30.06 -24.44 21.11
CA LEU A 172 -29.74 -23.14 21.72
C LEU A 172 -28.66 -22.43 20.93
N LEU A 173 -27.70 -23.16 20.38
CA LEU A 173 -26.63 -22.61 19.55
C LEU A 173 -27.21 -21.94 18.30
N GLU A 174 -28.09 -22.64 17.56
CA GLU A 174 -28.78 -22.10 16.38
C GLU A 174 -29.65 -20.87 16.69
N ARG A 175 -30.22 -20.82 17.90
CA ARG A 175 -31.19 -19.79 18.28
C ARG A 175 -30.55 -18.53 18.85
N TYR A 176 -29.42 -18.64 19.55
CA TYR A 176 -28.84 -17.54 20.33
C TYR A 176 -27.47 -17.09 19.85
N PHE A 177 -26.87 -17.78 18.88
CA PHE A 177 -25.60 -17.40 18.27
C PHE A 177 -25.73 -17.21 16.76
N GLU A 178 -25.01 -16.24 16.24
CA GLU A 178 -24.80 -16.03 14.81
C GLU A 178 -23.42 -16.58 14.45
N CYS A 179 -23.36 -17.48 13.45
CA CYS A 179 -22.10 -18.05 12.98
C CYS A 179 -21.53 -17.17 11.86
N THR A 180 -20.40 -16.52 12.12
CA THR A 180 -19.69 -15.64 11.17
C THR A 180 -18.21 -16.02 11.15
N ASP A 181 -17.64 -16.28 9.97
CA ASP A 181 -16.21 -16.58 9.79
C ASP A 181 -15.63 -17.59 10.82
N ASN A 182 -16.35 -18.70 11.02
CA ASN A 182 -16.00 -19.79 11.96
C ASN A 182 -15.96 -19.38 13.45
N HIS A 183 -16.59 -18.25 13.80
CA HIS A 183 -16.84 -17.81 15.16
C HIS A 183 -18.35 -17.72 15.44
N TYR A 184 -18.71 -17.91 16.71
CA TYR A 184 -20.08 -17.82 17.20
C TYR A 184 -20.24 -16.53 18.01
N VAL A 185 -21.07 -15.62 17.52
CA VAL A 185 -21.35 -14.33 18.18
C VAL A 185 -22.68 -14.40 18.90
N PHE A 186 -22.69 -14.14 20.20
CA PHE A 186 -23.93 -14.16 20.99
C PHE A 186 -24.86 -12.99 20.61
N GLN A 187 -26.16 -13.26 20.54
CA GLN A 187 -27.15 -12.29 20.09
C GLN A 187 -27.09 -10.95 20.84
N ARG A 188 -27.04 -9.87 20.06
CA ARG A 188 -26.86 -8.49 20.54
C ARG A 188 -27.94 -8.04 21.54
N GLU A 189 -29.20 -8.45 21.34
CA GLU A 189 -30.30 -8.01 22.20
C GLU A 189 -30.23 -8.59 23.61
N LEU A 190 -29.92 -9.89 23.74
CA LEU A 190 -29.71 -10.51 25.05
C LEU A 190 -28.42 -10.00 25.70
N ARG A 191 -27.37 -9.76 24.90
CA ARG A 191 -26.09 -9.21 25.38
C ARG A 191 -26.26 -7.89 26.13
N LYS A 192 -27.12 -6.98 25.67
CA LYS A 192 -27.43 -5.70 26.35
C LYS A 192 -28.02 -5.86 27.76
N CYS A 193 -28.47 -7.06 28.13
CA CYS A 193 -29.03 -7.34 29.45
C CYS A 193 -27.98 -7.85 30.45
N VAL A 194 -26.76 -8.11 29.98
CA VAL A 194 -25.62 -8.50 30.80
C VAL A 194 -24.71 -7.29 30.98
N ILE A 195 -24.49 -6.88 32.23
CA ILE A 195 -23.62 -5.76 32.61
C ILE A 195 -22.33 -6.33 33.18
N PHE A 196 -21.24 -6.13 32.44
CA PHE A 196 -19.89 -6.57 32.84
C PHE A 196 -19.14 -5.47 33.56
N GLY A 197 -18.67 -5.75 34.79
CA GLY A 197 -17.90 -4.81 35.58
C GLY A 197 -16.81 -5.48 36.40
N ARG A 198 -15.67 -4.80 36.57
CA ARG A 198 -14.62 -5.26 37.47
C ARG A 198 -15.11 -5.17 38.92
N HIS A 199 -14.97 -6.23 39.70
CA HIS A 199 -15.39 -6.26 41.12
C HIS A 199 -14.56 -7.26 41.93
N ASN A 200 -14.03 -6.81 43.05
CA ASN A 200 -13.40 -7.67 44.05
C ASN A 200 -14.40 -8.03 45.15
N VAL A 201 -14.85 -9.29 45.16
CA VAL A 201 -15.83 -9.80 46.14
C VAL A 201 -15.38 -9.67 47.60
N VAL A 202 -14.07 -9.59 47.86
CA VAL A 202 -13.49 -9.50 49.21
C VAL A 202 -13.56 -8.07 49.75
N SER A 203 -13.15 -7.08 48.95
CA SER A 203 -13.03 -5.67 49.38
C SER A 203 -14.23 -4.82 49.00
N ASP A 204 -14.75 -4.98 47.79
CA ASP A 204 -15.64 -4.00 47.15
C ASP A 204 -17.07 -4.20 47.62
N ALA A 205 -17.81 -3.10 47.79
CA ALA A 205 -19.18 -3.14 48.28
C ALA A 205 -20.05 -4.10 47.42
N PRO A 206 -20.80 -5.04 48.01
CA PRO A 206 -21.57 -6.01 47.25
C PRO A 206 -22.77 -5.36 46.57
N ILE A 207 -23.12 -5.84 45.37
CA ILE A 207 -24.35 -5.43 44.68
C ILE A 207 -25.54 -5.91 45.51
N SER A 208 -26.46 -5.01 45.86
CA SER A 208 -27.61 -5.35 46.70
C SER A 208 -28.87 -5.72 45.91
N ARG A 209 -29.82 -6.35 46.61
CA ARG A 209 -31.14 -6.76 46.12
C ARG A 209 -31.06 -7.72 44.91
N ILE A 210 -30.20 -8.72 45.03
CA ILE A 210 -30.04 -9.79 44.04
C ILE A 210 -31.04 -10.91 44.32
N ASP A 211 -31.71 -11.39 43.28
CA ASP A 211 -32.68 -12.49 43.36
C ASP A 211 -32.00 -13.85 43.18
N LEU A 212 -31.00 -13.91 42.29
CA LEU A 212 -30.16 -15.07 42.07
C LEU A 212 -28.69 -14.66 42.04
N LEU A 213 -27.89 -15.21 42.94
CA LEU A 213 -26.45 -15.02 43.00
C LEU A 213 -25.75 -16.31 42.62
N ILE A 214 -24.76 -16.21 41.75
CA ILE A 214 -23.94 -17.33 41.29
C ILE A 214 -22.49 -16.97 41.62
N CYS A 215 -21.82 -17.86 42.34
CA CYS A 215 -20.42 -17.70 42.72
C CYS A 215 -19.79 -19.08 42.63
N ARG A 216 -19.45 -19.50 41.42
CA ARG A 216 -19.06 -20.89 41.13
C ARG A 216 -17.57 -20.97 40.87
N ASN A 217 -16.95 -21.99 41.46
CA ASN A 217 -15.54 -22.31 41.26
C ASN A 217 -14.57 -21.19 41.64
N LEU A 218 -15.00 -20.20 42.42
CA LEU A 218 -14.19 -19.09 42.91
C LEU A 218 -13.73 -19.35 44.35
N LEU A 219 -14.64 -19.82 45.21
CA LEU A 219 -14.36 -19.96 46.64
C LEU A 219 -13.27 -21.01 46.91
N ILE A 220 -13.10 -21.99 46.02
CA ILE A 220 -12.07 -23.03 46.14
C ILE A 220 -10.64 -22.49 46.22
N TYR A 221 -10.40 -21.30 45.67
CA TYR A 221 -9.08 -20.66 45.67
C TYR A 221 -8.80 -19.86 46.95
N LEU A 222 -9.85 -19.48 47.68
CA LEU A 222 -9.74 -18.67 48.87
C LEU A 222 -9.43 -19.52 50.10
N GLU A 223 -8.70 -18.94 51.04
CA GLU A 223 -8.46 -19.48 52.38
C GLU A 223 -9.73 -19.41 53.23
N ALA A 224 -9.79 -20.23 54.29
CA ALA A 224 -10.99 -20.37 55.11
C ALA A 224 -11.45 -19.03 55.74
N ASP A 225 -10.51 -18.19 56.17
CA ASP A 225 -10.80 -16.89 56.78
C ASP A 225 -11.38 -15.92 55.74
N THR A 226 -10.83 -15.89 54.53
CA THR A 226 -11.31 -15.06 53.42
C THR A 226 -12.70 -15.50 52.95
N GLN A 227 -12.96 -16.82 52.88
CA GLN A 227 -14.31 -17.33 52.65
C GLN A 227 -15.29 -16.87 53.75
N GLY A 228 -14.85 -16.83 55.01
CA GLY A 228 -15.62 -16.29 56.14
C GLY A 228 -16.00 -14.82 56.01
N ILE A 229 -15.23 -14.02 55.27
CA ILE A 229 -15.54 -12.62 54.94
C ILE A 229 -16.51 -12.52 53.75
N VAL A 230 -16.30 -13.34 52.72
CA VAL A 230 -17.09 -13.30 51.48
C VAL A 230 -18.54 -13.76 51.71
N LEU A 231 -18.75 -14.83 52.48
CA LEU A 231 -20.09 -15.42 52.64
C LEU A 231 -21.13 -14.46 53.26
N PRO A 232 -20.85 -13.71 54.34
CA PRO A 232 -21.75 -12.68 54.85
C PRO A 232 -22.06 -11.59 53.82
N ARG A 233 -21.10 -11.21 52.96
CA ARG A 233 -21.31 -10.21 51.90
C ARG A 233 -22.25 -10.73 50.82
N LEU A 234 -22.08 -11.98 50.39
CA LEU A 234 -23.00 -12.63 49.45
C LEU A 234 -24.41 -12.80 50.06
N HIS A 235 -24.50 -13.12 51.36
CA HIS A 235 -25.79 -13.18 52.07
C HIS A 235 -26.47 -11.81 52.11
N TYR A 236 -25.73 -10.74 52.37
CA TYR A 236 -26.24 -9.38 52.36
C TYR A 236 -26.74 -8.93 50.97
N ALA A 237 -26.03 -9.31 49.91
CA ALA A 237 -26.39 -9.01 48.52
C ALA A 237 -27.78 -9.55 48.13
N LEU A 238 -28.12 -10.74 48.63
CA LEU A 238 -29.36 -11.45 48.31
C LEU A 238 -30.58 -10.83 49.00
N VAL A 239 -31.72 -10.82 48.31
CA VAL A 239 -33.03 -10.59 48.94
C VAL A 239 -33.40 -11.74 49.89
N ASN A 240 -34.32 -11.53 50.83
CA ASN A 240 -34.67 -12.51 51.89
C ASN A 240 -34.99 -13.91 51.37
N ASP A 241 -35.65 -14.03 50.20
CA ASP A 241 -35.95 -15.32 49.55
C ASP A 241 -35.19 -15.45 48.21
N GLY A 242 -33.94 -14.96 48.20
CA GLY A 242 -33.03 -15.08 47.07
C GLY A 242 -32.29 -16.42 47.09
N PHE A 243 -31.75 -16.80 45.93
CA PHE A 243 -31.04 -18.07 45.74
C PHE A 243 -29.55 -17.86 45.52
N LEU A 244 -28.75 -18.77 46.05
CA LEU A 244 -27.30 -18.83 45.88
C LEU A 244 -26.93 -20.13 45.16
N PHE A 245 -26.18 -20.03 44.07
CA PHE A 245 -25.68 -21.16 43.30
C PHE A 245 -24.15 -21.21 43.32
N LEU A 246 -23.61 -22.34 43.77
CA LEU A 246 -22.18 -22.55 44.00
C LEU A 246 -21.62 -23.73 43.18
N GLY A 247 -20.30 -23.80 43.10
CA GLY A 247 -19.58 -24.88 42.44
C GLY A 247 -19.60 -26.17 43.27
N LYS A 248 -19.57 -27.34 42.62
CA LYS A 248 -19.63 -28.66 43.30
C LYS A 248 -18.57 -28.85 44.39
N ALA A 249 -17.38 -28.29 44.17
CA ALA A 249 -16.23 -28.38 45.07
C ALA A 249 -16.29 -27.40 46.28
N GLU A 250 -17.31 -26.55 46.35
CA GLU A 250 -17.43 -25.51 47.39
C GLU A 250 -18.28 -26.03 48.56
N THR A 251 -17.61 -26.65 49.53
CA THR A 251 -18.26 -27.41 50.61
C THR A 251 -18.50 -26.60 51.89
N GLN A 252 -17.98 -25.38 51.99
CA GLN A 252 -17.92 -24.65 53.27
C GLN A 252 -19.31 -24.14 53.72
N LEU A 253 -20.25 -23.88 52.80
CA LEU A 253 -21.59 -23.38 53.16
C LEU A 253 -22.47 -24.40 53.87
N ALA A 254 -22.20 -25.70 53.75
CA ALA A 254 -22.98 -26.73 54.45
C ALA A 254 -22.88 -26.59 55.98
N ARG A 255 -21.93 -25.80 56.50
CA ARG A 255 -21.76 -25.52 57.93
C ARG A 255 -22.36 -24.18 58.38
N SER A 256 -22.78 -23.32 57.46
CA SER A 256 -23.33 -22.01 57.78
C SER A 256 -24.84 -22.08 58.03
N ARG A 257 -25.33 -21.35 59.04
CA ARG A 257 -26.78 -21.19 59.28
C ARG A 257 -27.43 -20.11 58.41
N MET A 258 -26.67 -19.50 57.49
CA MET A 258 -27.13 -18.39 56.65
C MET A 258 -27.96 -18.84 55.43
N PHE A 259 -27.86 -20.12 55.04
CA PHE A 259 -28.45 -20.65 53.82
C PHE A 259 -29.04 -22.05 54.06
N GLU A 260 -30.18 -22.35 53.45
CA GLU A 260 -30.76 -23.70 53.43
C GLU A 260 -30.54 -24.35 52.06
N PRO A 261 -30.21 -25.65 51.98
CA PRO A 261 -30.04 -26.31 50.70
C PRO A 261 -31.38 -26.53 50.00
N VAL A 262 -31.50 -26.04 48.77
CA VAL A 262 -32.60 -26.40 47.85
C VAL A 262 -32.25 -27.73 47.19
N ASP A 263 -31.05 -27.82 46.62
CA ASP A 263 -30.45 -29.08 46.18
C ASP A 263 -28.98 -29.14 46.60
N LEU A 264 -28.68 -30.06 47.52
CA LEU A 264 -27.34 -30.22 48.06
C LEU A 264 -26.37 -30.84 47.04
N LYS A 265 -26.87 -31.65 46.09
CA LYS A 265 -26.06 -32.31 45.06
C LYS A 265 -25.51 -31.27 44.08
N SER A 266 -26.34 -30.33 43.66
CA SER A 266 -25.98 -29.23 42.74
C SER A 266 -25.51 -27.96 43.44
N ARG A 267 -25.44 -27.94 44.78
CA ARG A 267 -24.99 -26.79 45.59
C ARG A 267 -25.80 -25.52 45.34
N ILE A 268 -27.12 -25.69 45.32
CA ILE A 268 -28.09 -24.60 45.21
C ILE A 268 -28.74 -24.39 46.58
N PHE A 269 -28.78 -23.15 47.04
CA PHE A 269 -29.25 -22.79 48.37
C PHE A 269 -30.24 -21.62 48.32
N ALA A 270 -31.17 -21.57 49.25
CA ALA A 270 -32.02 -20.41 49.50
C ALA A 270 -31.49 -19.64 50.71
N LYS A 271 -31.59 -18.31 50.68
CA LYS A 271 -31.21 -17.45 51.80
C LYS A 271 -32.13 -17.74 52.99
N VAL A 272 -31.53 -17.92 54.18
CA VAL A 272 -32.29 -17.91 55.43
C VAL A 272 -32.33 -16.46 55.93
N PRO A 273 -33.53 -15.84 56.06
CA PRO A 273 -33.64 -14.50 56.62
C PRO A 273 -33.09 -14.49 58.05
N GLN A 274 -32.05 -13.67 58.28
CA GLN A 274 -31.66 -13.36 59.65
C GLN A 274 -32.58 -12.27 60.17
N GLU A 275 -33.61 -12.66 60.92
CA GLU A 275 -34.32 -11.70 61.76
C GLU A 275 -33.34 -11.20 62.82
N TRP A 276 -32.87 -9.97 62.70
CA TRP A 276 -32.26 -9.28 63.83
C TRP A 276 -33.36 -8.97 64.85
N ARG A 277 -33.83 -9.98 65.59
CA ARG A 277 -34.76 -9.81 66.71
C ARG A 277 -34.03 -9.06 67.81
N ARG A 278 -34.24 -7.75 67.88
CA ARG A 278 -34.09 -7.04 69.16
C ARG A 278 -35.20 -7.58 70.07
N SER A 279 -34.87 -8.51 70.97
CA SER A 279 -35.75 -8.77 72.11
C SER A 279 -35.89 -7.45 72.88
N ALA A 280 -37.08 -6.86 72.85
CA ALA A 280 -37.41 -5.74 73.69
C ALA A 280 -37.32 -6.19 75.16
N GLY A 281 -36.30 -5.72 75.87
CA GLY A 281 -36.09 -5.97 77.30
C GLY A 281 -35.51 -7.33 77.61
N GLY A 282 -34.20 -7.37 77.91
CA GLY A 282 -33.61 -8.52 78.59
C GLY A 282 -34.26 -8.70 79.96
N SER A 283 -35.25 -9.59 80.06
CA SER A 283 -35.72 -10.07 81.35
C SER A 283 -34.64 -11.00 81.91
N LEU A 284 -34.01 -10.62 83.02
CA LEU A 284 -33.31 -11.55 83.90
C LEU A 284 -34.34 -12.54 84.46
N SER A 285 -34.71 -13.55 83.66
CA SER A 285 -35.49 -14.68 84.13
C SER A 285 -34.54 -15.61 84.90
N LEU A 286 -34.36 -15.33 86.19
CA LEU A 286 -33.83 -16.32 87.12
C LEU A 286 -35.02 -17.10 87.68
N ALA A 287 -34.90 -18.43 87.69
CA ALA A 287 -35.93 -19.37 88.08
C ALA A 287 -36.64 -18.93 89.39
N ASN A 288 -37.95 -18.74 89.29
CA ASN A 288 -38.81 -18.38 90.42
C ASN A 288 -38.78 -19.48 91.49
N ASP A 289 -38.23 -19.19 92.67
CA ASP A 289 -38.54 -19.90 93.91
C ASP A 289 -38.53 -18.92 95.10
N ALA A 290 -39.64 -18.89 95.84
CA ALA A 290 -39.99 -17.85 96.81
C ALA A 290 -39.32 -18.06 98.19
N ASN A 291 -38.43 -17.15 98.61
CA ASN A 291 -38.14 -16.92 100.02
C ASN A 291 -37.41 -15.58 100.28
N GLY A 292 -37.85 -14.80 101.28
CA GLY A 292 -37.39 -13.43 101.57
C GLY A 292 -35.91 -13.28 101.96
N ALA A 293 -35.24 -14.36 102.38
CA ALA A 293 -33.80 -14.35 102.66
C ALA A 293 -32.92 -14.23 101.40
N ARG A 294 -33.46 -14.56 100.20
CA ARG A 294 -32.74 -14.45 98.92
C ARG A 294 -32.84 -13.09 98.25
N ILE A 295 -33.81 -12.23 98.62
CA ILE A 295 -33.91 -10.87 98.07
C ILE A 295 -32.61 -10.09 98.36
N ASN A 296 -32.06 -10.23 99.58
CA ASN A 296 -30.77 -9.62 99.93
C ASN A 296 -29.58 -10.22 99.16
N GLN A 297 -29.60 -11.52 98.81
CA GLN A 297 -28.56 -12.11 97.94
C GLN A 297 -28.69 -11.66 96.48
N GLN A 298 -29.91 -11.48 95.99
CA GLN A 298 -30.21 -11.00 94.64
C GLN A 298 -29.85 -9.53 94.46
N VAL A 299 -30.20 -8.69 95.44
CA VAL A 299 -29.80 -7.27 95.47
C VAL A 299 -28.28 -7.16 95.49
N ARG A 300 -27.59 -7.93 96.34
CA ARG A 300 -26.11 -7.96 96.37
C ARG A 300 -25.47 -8.42 95.06
N LEU A 301 -26.09 -9.37 94.35
CA LEU A 301 -25.61 -9.81 93.04
C LEU A 301 -25.77 -8.71 91.99
N LEU A 302 -26.93 -8.04 91.95
CA LEU A 302 -27.18 -6.92 91.05
C LEU A 302 -26.26 -5.73 91.36
N GLU A 303 -26.07 -5.40 92.63
CA GLU A 303 -25.07 -4.42 93.08
C GLU A 303 -23.67 -4.79 92.58
N SER A 304 -23.24 -6.05 92.77
CA SER A 304 -21.93 -6.51 92.32
C SER A 304 -21.77 -6.45 90.79
N ILE A 305 -22.82 -6.78 90.03
CA ILE A 305 -22.81 -6.68 88.55
C ILE A 305 -22.68 -5.22 88.13
N VAL A 306 -23.47 -4.32 88.72
CA VAL A 306 -23.48 -2.90 88.38
C VAL A 306 -22.19 -2.20 88.84
N ASP A 307 -21.60 -2.63 89.95
CA ASP A 307 -20.30 -2.15 90.44
C ASP A 307 -19.11 -2.69 89.65
N SER A 308 -19.24 -3.88 89.04
CA SER A 308 -18.23 -4.42 88.12
C SER A 308 -18.24 -3.75 86.74
N SER A 309 -19.27 -2.97 86.43
CA SER A 309 -19.37 -2.23 85.17
C SER A 309 -18.39 -1.05 85.12
N SER A 310 -17.83 -0.80 83.95
CA SER A 310 -17.03 0.40 83.65
C SER A 310 -17.88 1.63 83.35
N THR A 311 -19.22 1.52 83.47
CA THR A 311 -20.17 2.62 83.27
C THR A 311 -20.57 3.21 84.61
N GLY A 312 -20.60 4.54 84.71
CA GLY A 312 -21.17 5.22 85.87
C GLY A 312 -22.70 5.19 85.80
N TYR A 313 -23.37 4.74 86.86
CA TYR A 313 -24.82 4.74 86.96
C TYR A 313 -25.28 5.57 88.16
N LEU A 314 -26.21 6.49 87.92
CA LEU A 314 -26.97 7.21 88.95
C LEU A 314 -28.47 7.01 88.70
N ALA A 315 -29.28 6.83 89.73
CA ALA A 315 -30.73 6.81 89.58
C ALA A 315 -31.41 7.85 90.47
N VAL A 316 -32.38 8.56 89.91
CA VAL A 316 -33.15 9.61 90.59
C VAL A 316 -34.63 9.23 90.59
N ASN A 317 -35.26 9.14 91.77
CA ASN A 317 -36.68 8.78 91.91
C ASN A 317 -37.63 9.92 91.49
N ALA A 318 -38.93 9.65 91.37
CA ALA A 318 -39.93 10.63 90.94
C ALA A 318 -39.89 11.97 91.71
N GLU A 319 -39.47 12.00 92.98
CA GLU A 319 -39.34 13.19 93.82
C GLU A 319 -38.07 14.01 93.55
N GLY A 320 -37.19 13.55 92.67
CA GLY A 320 -35.94 14.23 92.33
C GLY A 320 -34.80 13.95 93.31
N VAL A 321 -34.91 12.87 94.09
CA VAL A 321 -33.91 12.43 95.07
C VAL A 321 -33.00 11.36 94.45
N LEU A 322 -31.70 11.46 94.73
CA LEU A 322 -30.74 10.43 94.32
C LEU A 322 -30.98 9.16 95.13
N VAL A 323 -31.35 8.06 94.48
CA VAL A 323 -31.67 6.78 95.15
C VAL A 323 -30.64 5.69 94.92
N PHE A 324 -29.78 5.85 93.92
CA PHE A 324 -28.73 4.88 93.62
C PHE A 324 -27.54 5.56 92.95
N ALA A 325 -26.33 5.13 93.33
CA ALA A 325 -25.09 5.50 92.68
C ALA A 325 -24.11 4.33 92.76
N ASN A 326 -23.67 3.79 91.62
CA ASN A 326 -22.69 2.71 91.62
C ASN A 326 -21.28 3.21 91.95
N THR A 327 -20.39 2.28 92.30
CA THR A 327 -19.00 2.57 92.70
C THR A 327 -18.27 3.40 91.64
N HIS A 328 -18.50 3.13 90.35
CA HIS A 328 -17.87 3.88 89.27
C HIS A 328 -18.35 5.34 89.23
N ALA A 329 -19.66 5.59 89.28
CA ALA A 329 -20.23 6.95 89.31
C ALA A 329 -19.79 7.73 90.55
N ARG A 330 -19.76 7.08 91.71
CA ARG A 330 -19.29 7.69 92.96
C ARG A 330 -17.84 8.15 92.87
N ARG A 331 -16.94 7.34 92.29
CA ARG A 331 -15.54 7.70 92.06
C ARG A 331 -15.36 8.75 90.95
N LEU A 332 -16.23 8.76 89.95
CA LEU A 332 -16.13 9.66 88.81
C LEU A 332 -16.60 11.08 89.17
N PHE A 333 -17.65 11.19 89.99
CA PHE A 333 -18.34 12.45 90.31
C PHE A 333 -18.23 12.88 91.77
N ASP A 334 -17.43 12.19 92.58
CA ASP A 334 -17.21 12.48 94.00
C ASP A 334 -18.50 12.47 94.83
N VAL A 335 -19.34 11.45 94.61
CA VAL A 335 -20.61 11.26 95.32
C VAL A 335 -20.40 10.36 96.54
N GLU A 336 -20.67 10.89 97.73
CA GLU A 336 -20.52 10.15 99.00
C GLU A 336 -21.74 9.26 99.30
N GLU A 337 -21.62 8.31 100.24
CA GLU A 337 -22.78 7.49 100.66
C GLU A 337 -23.86 8.33 101.34
N GLY A 338 -23.47 9.41 102.03
CA GLY A 338 -24.38 10.36 102.64
C GLY A 338 -25.17 11.21 101.63
N ASP A 339 -24.78 11.21 100.35
CA ASP A 339 -25.50 11.92 99.29
C ASP A 339 -26.67 11.11 98.72
N ILE A 340 -26.68 9.79 98.94
CA ILE A 340 -27.82 8.94 98.60
C ILE A 340 -28.98 9.29 99.55
N GLY A 341 -30.12 9.69 99.00
CA GLY A 341 -31.28 10.21 99.73
C GLY A 341 -31.36 11.74 99.76
N ARG A 342 -30.38 12.46 99.22
CA ARG A 342 -30.44 13.93 99.05
C ARG A 342 -31.10 14.34 97.73
N PRO A 343 -31.72 15.54 97.66
CA PRO A 343 -32.21 16.08 96.39
C PRO A 343 -31.07 16.19 95.36
N PHE A 344 -31.29 15.66 94.15
CA PHE A 344 -30.26 15.62 93.10
C PHE A 344 -29.76 17.02 92.71
N HIS A 345 -30.58 18.06 92.85
CA HIS A 345 -30.22 19.45 92.53
C HIS A 345 -29.22 20.10 93.48
N ASP A 346 -28.98 19.49 94.65
CA ASP A 346 -27.99 19.95 95.62
C ASP A 346 -26.59 19.41 95.32
N LEU A 347 -26.47 18.45 94.39
CA LEU A 347 -25.23 17.78 94.06
C LEU A 347 -24.53 18.47 92.88
N THR A 348 -23.19 18.53 92.89
CA THR A 348 -22.42 19.18 91.82
C THR A 348 -22.64 18.53 90.44
N ILE A 349 -22.92 17.22 90.43
CA ILE A 349 -23.21 16.44 89.22
C ILE A 349 -24.48 16.91 88.49
N SER A 350 -25.40 17.64 89.12
CA SER A 350 -26.59 18.13 88.41
C SER A 350 -26.29 19.22 87.38
N TYR A 351 -25.17 19.93 87.54
CA TYR A 351 -24.74 21.06 86.70
C TYR A 351 -23.48 20.76 85.86
N ARG A 352 -22.72 19.72 86.21
CA ARG A 352 -21.48 19.30 85.50
C ARG A 352 -21.51 17.80 85.28
N PRO A 353 -21.25 17.26 84.08
CA PRO A 353 -20.64 17.90 82.90
C PRO A 353 -21.58 18.78 82.05
N THR A 354 -22.89 18.72 82.26
CA THR A 354 -23.89 19.54 81.58
C THR A 354 -25.11 19.72 82.49
N GLU A 355 -26.09 20.54 82.11
CA GLU A 355 -27.32 20.73 82.88
C GLU A 355 -28.23 19.48 82.76
N LEU A 356 -28.11 18.55 83.70
CA LEU A 356 -28.81 17.26 83.65
C LEU A 356 -30.26 17.34 84.14
N ARG A 357 -30.62 18.38 84.89
CA ARG A 357 -31.98 18.56 85.44
C ARG A 357 -33.04 18.66 84.35
N SER A 358 -32.82 19.56 83.39
CA SER A 358 -33.73 19.74 82.25
C SER A 358 -33.90 18.44 81.45
N ARG A 359 -32.86 17.62 81.37
CA ARG A 359 -32.85 16.34 80.66
C ARG A 359 -33.60 15.25 81.42
N ILE A 360 -33.47 15.22 82.75
CA ILE A 360 -34.27 14.34 83.61
C ILE A 360 -35.76 14.70 83.51
N GLU A 361 -36.10 15.99 83.56
CA GLU A 361 -37.48 16.47 83.41
C GLU A 361 -38.05 16.17 82.01
N GLU A 362 -37.26 16.37 80.97
CA GLU A 362 -37.59 16.01 79.58
C GLU A 362 -37.90 14.51 79.46
N VAL A 363 -37.05 13.66 80.02
CA VAL A 363 -37.25 12.20 80.00
C VAL A 363 -38.50 11.79 80.77
N ARG A 364 -38.79 12.45 81.90
CA ARG A 364 -39.99 12.18 82.71
C ARG A 364 -41.29 12.60 82.03
N ASN A 365 -41.30 13.78 81.42
CA ASN A 365 -42.50 14.35 80.83
C ASN A 365 -42.83 13.72 79.48
N PHE A 366 -41.79 13.41 78.68
CA PHE A 366 -41.96 12.89 77.31
C PHE A 366 -41.70 11.38 77.20
N ASN A 367 -41.30 10.73 78.30
CA ASN A 367 -41.06 9.29 78.38
C ASN A 367 -40.10 8.76 77.29
N ARG A 368 -39.09 9.58 76.95
CA ARG A 368 -38.10 9.29 75.91
C ARG A 368 -36.70 9.24 76.51
N THR A 369 -35.87 8.32 76.04
CA THR A 369 -34.45 8.32 76.37
C THR A 369 -33.77 9.51 75.70
N VAL A 370 -32.99 10.27 76.46
CA VAL A 370 -32.19 11.38 75.95
C VAL A 370 -30.72 11.00 76.03
N ARG A 371 -30.02 11.15 74.92
CA ARG A 371 -28.59 10.84 74.81
C ARG A 371 -27.83 12.13 74.50
N ILE A 372 -26.77 12.38 75.27
CA ILE A 372 -25.93 13.56 75.17
C ILE A 372 -24.50 13.07 74.92
N GLU A 373 -23.98 13.30 73.73
CA GLU A 373 -22.69 12.75 73.31
C GLU A 373 -21.54 13.75 73.53
N HIS A 374 -20.33 13.20 73.64
CA HIS A 374 -19.07 13.94 73.65
C HIS A 374 -18.95 15.08 74.67
N GLN A 375 -19.61 14.97 75.82
CA GLN A 375 -19.56 15.99 76.85
C GLN A 375 -18.18 16.02 77.53
N PRO A 376 -17.46 17.15 77.47
CA PRO A 376 -16.17 17.25 78.12
C PRO A 376 -16.37 17.26 79.64
N PHE A 377 -15.61 16.44 80.34
CA PHE A 377 -15.60 16.41 81.80
C PHE A 377 -14.16 16.32 82.29
N THR A 378 -13.80 17.22 83.20
CA THR A 378 -12.47 17.27 83.78
C THR A 378 -12.59 17.08 85.28
N ARG A 379 -11.93 16.05 85.80
CA ARG A 379 -11.79 15.87 87.25
C ARG A 379 -10.62 16.74 87.77
N PRO A 380 -10.68 17.25 89.00
CA PRO A 380 -9.56 17.96 89.60
C PRO A 380 -8.30 17.09 89.59
N GLY A 381 -7.24 17.52 88.87
CA GLY A 381 -5.95 16.82 88.79
C GLY A 381 -5.89 15.63 87.82
N ALA A 382 -6.88 15.40 86.97
CA ALA A 382 -6.87 14.35 85.95
C ALA A 382 -7.03 14.89 84.52
N GLU A 383 -6.71 14.07 83.53
CA GLU A 383 -6.91 14.41 82.12
C GLU A 383 -8.40 14.58 81.77
N PRO A 384 -8.73 15.51 80.84
CA PRO A 384 -10.10 15.70 80.38
C PRO A 384 -10.59 14.45 79.63
N ILE A 385 -11.77 13.96 80.01
CA ILE A 385 -12.43 12.83 79.37
C ILE A 385 -13.68 13.29 78.61
N ARG A 386 -14.12 12.48 77.64
CA ARG A 386 -15.38 12.69 76.89
C ARG A 386 -16.42 11.69 77.36
N LEU A 387 -17.47 12.21 77.98
CA LEU A 387 -18.59 11.41 78.46
C LEU A 387 -19.74 11.42 77.46
N THR A 388 -20.29 10.24 77.19
CA THR A 388 -21.62 10.12 76.62
C THR A 388 -22.59 9.79 77.76
N ILE A 389 -23.65 10.59 77.87
CA ILE A 389 -24.62 10.52 78.96
C ILE A 389 -25.95 10.06 78.39
N GLU A 390 -26.49 8.98 78.93
CA GLU A 390 -27.79 8.46 78.55
C GLU A 390 -28.74 8.57 79.74
N VAL A 391 -29.80 9.35 79.56
CA VAL A 391 -30.85 9.58 80.55
C VAL A 391 -32.08 8.82 80.09
N ALA A 392 -32.44 7.76 80.82
CA ALA A 392 -33.51 6.84 80.45
C ALA A 392 -34.54 6.69 81.59
N PRO A 393 -35.84 6.56 81.29
CA PRO A 393 -36.83 6.27 82.31
C PRO A 393 -36.74 4.79 82.72
N LEU A 394 -36.82 4.52 84.02
CA LEU A 394 -36.96 3.18 84.58
C LEU A 394 -38.43 2.89 84.87
N TYR A 395 -38.93 1.79 84.31
CA TYR A 395 -40.31 1.37 84.46
C TYR A 395 -40.47 0.30 85.54
N SER A 396 -41.55 0.40 86.30
CA SER A 396 -42.00 -0.66 87.19
C SER A 396 -42.60 -1.81 86.38
N ARG A 397 -42.88 -2.95 87.02
CA ARG A 397 -43.59 -4.10 86.41
C ARG A 397 -44.97 -3.70 85.86
N ASP A 398 -45.58 -2.67 86.44
CA ASP A 398 -46.88 -2.13 86.01
C ASP A 398 -46.76 -1.15 84.81
N GLY A 399 -45.57 -1.01 84.22
CA GLY A 399 -45.33 -0.15 83.06
C GLY A 399 -45.28 1.36 83.35
N LYS A 400 -45.41 1.78 84.62
CA LYS A 400 -45.26 3.19 85.03
C LYS A 400 -43.79 3.55 85.28
N PRO A 401 -43.29 4.70 84.80
CA PRO A 401 -41.95 5.16 85.16
C PRO A 401 -41.89 5.49 86.65
N PHE A 402 -40.91 4.95 87.38
CA PHE A 402 -40.75 5.17 88.82
C PHE A 402 -39.43 5.87 89.18
N ALA A 403 -38.43 5.81 88.30
CA ALA A 403 -37.15 6.49 88.46
C ALA A 403 -36.56 6.85 87.09
N THR A 404 -35.50 7.65 87.10
CA THR A 404 -34.73 8.02 85.92
C THR A 404 -33.29 7.54 86.12
N LEU A 405 -32.78 6.73 85.20
CA LEU A 405 -31.40 6.26 85.19
C LEU A 405 -30.54 7.20 84.35
N LEU A 406 -29.42 7.63 84.90
CA LEU A 406 -28.35 8.32 84.21
C LEU A 406 -27.17 7.37 84.07
N SER A 407 -26.76 7.11 82.83
CA SER A 407 -25.63 6.26 82.49
C SER A 407 -24.52 7.11 81.87
N PHE A 408 -23.30 6.98 82.36
CA PHE A 408 -22.14 7.75 81.95
C PHE A 408 -21.09 6.84 81.34
N PHE A 409 -20.85 6.99 80.04
CA PHE A 409 -19.89 6.21 79.27
C PHE A 409 -18.66 7.05 78.98
N ASP A 410 -17.47 6.57 79.36
CA ASP A 410 -16.22 7.15 78.86
C ASP A 410 -16.04 6.77 77.38
N THR A 411 -16.12 7.78 76.52
CA THR A 411 -16.04 7.66 75.07
C THR A 411 -14.81 8.37 74.50
N SER A 412 -13.83 8.69 75.35
CA SER A 412 -12.63 9.45 74.96
C SER A 412 -11.87 8.78 73.80
N ARG A 413 -11.65 7.46 73.87
CA ARG A 413 -10.97 6.70 72.81
C ARG A 413 -11.79 6.66 71.51
N LEU A 414 -13.10 6.47 71.62
CA LEU A 414 -13.99 6.43 70.44
C LEU A 414 -14.03 7.78 69.73
N TYR A 415 -14.09 8.87 70.50
CA TYR A 415 -14.06 10.23 69.97
C TYR A 415 -12.73 10.53 69.25
N LEU A 416 -11.59 10.14 69.82
CA LEU A 416 -10.28 10.31 69.16
C LEU A 416 -10.17 9.49 67.86
N LEU A 417 -10.67 8.25 67.85
CA LEU A 417 -10.71 7.44 66.63
C LEU A 417 -11.62 8.06 65.56
N GLN A 418 -12.77 8.62 65.94
CA GLN A 418 -13.67 9.32 65.00
C GLN A 418 -12.97 10.53 64.37
N GLN A 419 -12.28 11.35 65.16
CA GLN A 419 -11.50 12.47 64.62
C GLN A 419 -10.38 12.01 63.68
N GLN A 420 -9.69 10.91 64.00
CA GLN A 420 -8.67 10.36 63.11
C GLN A 420 -9.25 9.85 61.80
N ILE A 421 -10.42 9.20 61.83
CA ILE A 421 -11.12 8.75 60.63
C ILE A 421 -11.51 9.95 59.76
N GLU A 422 -12.05 11.01 60.36
CA GLU A 422 -12.46 12.22 59.64
C GLU A 422 -11.26 12.88 58.93
N VAL A 423 -10.13 13.02 59.62
CA VAL A 423 -8.87 13.53 59.02
C VAL A 423 -8.36 12.64 57.90
N VAL A 424 -8.41 11.31 58.06
CA VAL A 424 -7.96 10.37 57.03
C VAL A 424 -8.91 10.40 55.82
N GLN A 425 -10.22 10.54 56.03
CA GLN A 425 -11.20 10.68 54.96
C GLN A 425 -10.95 11.95 54.14
N GLU A 426 -10.73 13.09 54.81
CA GLU A 426 -10.37 14.35 54.13
C GLU A 426 -9.06 14.21 53.34
N SER A 427 -8.02 13.57 53.90
CA SER A 427 -6.79 13.33 53.16
C SER A 427 -6.97 12.40 51.95
N LEU A 428 -7.89 11.43 52.04
CA LEU A 428 -8.18 10.49 50.98
C LEU A 428 -8.96 11.17 49.85
N GLU A 429 -9.94 12.03 50.18
CA GLU A 429 -10.66 12.84 49.19
C GLU A 429 -9.70 13.71 48.39
N THR A 430 -8.80 14.44 49.06
CA THR A 430 -7.75 15.23 48.38
C THR A 430 -6.89 14.38 47.45
N THR A 431 -6.47 13.18 47.89
CA THR A 431 -5.63 12.29 47.08
C THR A 431 -6.40 11.74 45.87
N ILE A 432 -7.71 11.48 46.01
CA ILE A 432 -8.57 11.05 44.91
C ILE A 432 -8.70 12.18 43.88
N GLU A 433 -8.89 13.43 44.32
CA GLU A 433 -8.95 14.59 43.44
C GLU A 433 -7.62 14.79 42.69
N GLU A 434 -6.47 14.66 43.37
CA GLU A 434 -5.15 14.71 42.74
C GLU A 434 -4.95 13.58 41.71
N LEU A 435 -5.38 12.35 42.03
CA LEU A 435 -5.33 11.22 41.10
C LEU A 435 -6.26 11.42 39.90
N GLN A 436 -7.46 11.95 40.10
CA GLN A 436 -8.38 12.27 39.02
C GLN A 436 -7.78 13.33 38.10
N SER A 437 -7.24 14.41 38.66
CA SER A 437 -6.53 15.45 37.89
C SER A 437 -5.37 14.86 37.09
N SER A 438 -4.53 14.02 37.71
CA SER A 438 -3.41 13.38 37.01
C SER A 438 -3.88 12.41 35.93
N ASN A 439 -5.01 11.73 36.13
CA ASN A 439 -5.56 10.81 35.14
C ASN A 439 -6.19 11.57 33.95
N GLU A 440 -6.84 12.71 34.21
CA GLU A 440 -7.30 13.62 33.15
C GLU A 440 -6.11 14.14 32.33
N GLU A 441 -5.00 14.55 32.97
CA GLU A 441 -3.77 14.94 32.26
C GLU A 441 -3.17 13.78 31.43
N LEU A 442 -3.22 12.54 31.95
CA LEU A 442 -2.79 11.36 31.20
C LEU A 442 -3.70 11.07 30.01
N GLU A 443 -5.02 11.21 30.16
CA GLU A 443 -5.96 11.08 29.03
C GLU A 443 -5.68 12.13 27.97
N THR A 444 -5.48 13.40 28.36
CA THR A 444 -5.17 14.47 27.39
C THR A 444 -3.84 14.23 26.67
N THR A 445 -2.80 13.79 27.39
CA THR A 445 -1.50 13.49 26.75
C THR A 445 -1.58 12.26 25.84
N ASN A 446 -2.44 11.29 26.17
CA ASN A 446 -2.68 10.14 25.32
C ASN A 446 -3.48 10.51 24.06
N GLU A 447 -4.45 11.43 24.16
CA GLU A 447 -5.15 12.00 23.01
C GLU A 447 -4.20 12.80 22.11
N GLU A 448 -3.29 13.61 22.69
CA GLU A 448 -2.25 14.31 21.94
C GLU A 448 -1.29 13.33 21.25
N LEU A 449 -0.85 12.27 21.94
CA LEU A 449 -0.02 11.22 21.35
C LEU A 449 -0.75 10.48 20.23
N GLN A 450 -2.03 10.19 20.39
CA GLN A 450 -2.82 9.58 19.32
C GLN A 450 -2.93 10.51 18.12
N SER A 451 -3.23 11.80 18.34
CA SER A 451 -3.30 12.81 17.28
C SER A 451 -1.98 12.95 16.54
N THR A 452 -0.84 12.97 17.25
CA THR A 452 0.49 13.02 16.61
C THR A 452 0.81 11.74 15.85
N ASN A 453 0.33 10.58 16.31
CA ASN A 453 0.49 9.33 15.59
C ASN A 453 -0.36 9.30 14.31
N GLU A 454 -1.60 9.78 14.37
CA GLU A 454 -2.46 9.98 13.19
C GLU A 454 -1.80 10.97 12.21
N GLU A 455 -1.22 12.07 12.69
CA GLU A 455 -0.48 13.01 11.86
C GLU A 455 0.75 12.33 11.22
N LEU A 456 1.52 11.53 11.96
CA LEU A 456 2.63 10.75 11.41
C LEU A 456 2.17 9.74 10.35
N GLU A 457 1.08 9.02 10.56
CA GLU A 457 0.51 8.12 9.55
C GLU A 457 0.13 8.90 8.29
N THR A 458 -0.54 10.06 8.41
CA THR A 458 -0.86 10.89 7.25
C THR A 458 0.39 11.39 6.52
N THR A 459 1.44 11.80 7.24
CA THR A 459 2.71 12.19 6.58
C THR A 459 3.39 11.01 5.89
N ASN A 460 3.22 9.80 6.42
CA ASN A 460 3.76 8.60 5.81
C ASN A 460 2.97 8.21 4.55
N GLU A 461 1.64 8.36 4.55
CA GLU A 461 0.79 8.23 3.36
C GLU A 461 1.13 9.29 2.30
N GLU A 462 1.33 10.55 2.69
CA GLU A 462 1.78 11.60 1.79
C GLU A 462 3.16 11.28 1.20
N LEU A 463 4.12 10.83 2.02
CA LEU A 463 5.43 10.39 1.54
C LEU A 463 5.32 9.22 0.57
N GLN A 464 4.47 8.23 0.86
CA GLN A 464 4.24 7.11 -0.04
C GLN A 464 3.63 7.59 -1.36
N SER A 465 2.64 8.48 -1.32
CA SER A 465 2.05 9.10 -2.51
C SER A 465 3.10 9.87 -3.32
N THR A 466 3.97 10.66 -2.68
CA THR A 466 5.05 11.35 -3.40
C THR A 466 6.07 10.39 -4.00
N ASN A 467 6.29 9.25 -3.37
CA ASN A 467 7.18 8.22 -3.90
C ASN A 467 6.55 7.53 -5.12
N GLU A 468 5.24 7.23 -5.07
CA GLU A 468 4.47 6.72 -6.20
C GLU A 468 4.47 7.73 -7.37
N GLU A 469 4.29 9.03 -7.09
CA GLU A 469 4.41 10.11 -8.11
C GLU A 469 5.82 10.24 -8.69
N LEU A 470 6.87 10.02 -7.88
CA LEU A 470 8.24 10.00 -8.37
C LEU A 470 8.52 8.78 -9.24
N GLU A 471 8.00 7.61 -8.88
CA GLU A 471 8.11 6.41 -9.71
C GLU A 471 7.40 6.59 -11.05
N THR A 472 6.17 7.12 -11.07
CA THR A 472 5.47 7.40 -12.33
C THR A 472 6.22 8.42 -13.18
N MET A 473 6.75 9.49 -12.59
CA MET A 473 7.56 10.47 -13.30
C MET A 473 8.85 9.85 -13.86
N ASN A 474 9.46 8.91 -13.14
CA ASN A 474 10.65 8.20 -13.62
C ASN A 474 10.30 7.26 -14.79
N GLU A 475 9.16 6.57 -14.72
CA GLU A 475 8.62 5.75 -15.81
C GLU A 475 8.35 6.61 -17.07
N GLU A 476 7.71 7.78 -16.90
CA GLU A 476 7.46 8.74 -17.99
C GLU A 476 8.78 9.28 -18.57
N LEU A 477 9.77 9.60 -17.72
CA LEU A 477 11.09 10.05 -18.18
C LEU A 477 11.83 8.94 -18.95
N ARG A 478 11.72 7.68 -18.51
CA ARG A 478 12.29 6.54 -19.25
C ARG A 478 11.59 6.37 -20.60
N SER A 479 10.26 6.39 -20.62
CA SER A 479 9.48 6.28 -21.84
C SER A 479 9.81 7.40 -22.83
N THR A 480 9.90 8.66 -22.37
CA THR A 480 10.26 9.79 -23.23
C THR A 480 11.70 9.69 -23.73
N ASN A 481 12.62 9.16 -22.93
CA ASN A 481 13.98 8.90 -23.37
C ASN A 481 14.03 7.78 -24.43
N GLU A 482 13.27 6.69 -24.26
CA GLU A 482 13.13 5.65 -25.28
C GLU A 482 12.55 6.20 -26.59
N GLU A 483 11.51 7.04 -26.51
CA GLU A 483 10.96 7.72 -27.69
C GLU A 483 11.98 8.63 -28.38
N LEU A 484 12.78 9.38 -27.61
CA LEU A 484 13.85 10.22 -28.15
C LEU A 484 14.97 9.40 -28.79
N GLU A 485 15.33 8.25 -28.22
CA GLU A 485 16.30 7.34 -28.83
C GLU A 485 15.79 6.80 -30.16
N VAL A 486 14.52 6.37 -30.23
CA VAL A 486 13.88 5.93 -31.48
C VAL A 486 13.84 7.05 -32.51
N ALA A 487 13.45 8.26 -32.12
CA ALA A 487 13.43 9.42 -33.01
C ALA A 487 14.84 9.77 -33.52
N ASN A 488 15.87 9.70 -32.66
CA ASN A 488 17.26 9.91 -33.05
C ASN A 488 17.74 8.84 -34.03
N GLU A 489 17.42 7.57 -33.79
CA GLU A 489 17.76 6.46 -34.69
C GLU A 489 17.11 6.68 -36.07
N GLU A 490 15.87 7.13 -36.09
CA GLU A 490 15.15 7.49 -37.32
C GLU A 490 15.76 8.69 -38.04
N MET A 491 16.08 9.77 -37.34
CA MET A 491 16.77 10.92 -37.93
C MET A 491 18.13 10.51 -38.49
N ARG A 492 18.86 9.63 -37.80
CA ARG A 492 20.15 9.11 -38.28
C ARG A 492 19.97 8.31 -39.57
N ARG A 493 18.98 7.41 -39.63
CA ARG A 493 18.63 6.65 -40.84
C ARG A 493 18.29 7.58 -42.01
N HIS A 494 17.44 8.58 -41.79
CA HIS A 494 17.11 9.56 -42.83
C HIS A 494 18.31 10.39 -43.27
N SER A 495 19.22 10.73 -42.35
CA SER A 495 20.47 11.41 -42.69
C SER A 495 21.37 10.55 -43.57
N GLU A 496 21.49 9.25 -43.25
CA GLU A 496 22.24 8.27 -44.05
C GLU A 496 21.63 8.09 -45.44
N GLU A 497 20.31 7.90 -45.53
CA GLU A 497 19.56 7.80 -46.79
C GLU A 497 19.77 9.05 -47.66
N THR A 498 19.60 10.25 -47.08
CA THR A 498 19.82 11.52 -47.78
C THR A 498 21.28 11.64 -48.24
N GLY A 499 22.23 11.20 -47.43
CA GLY A 499 23.64 11.14 -47.76
C GLY A 499 23.96 10.17 -48.91
N GLU A 500 23.26 9.04 -49.00
CA GLU A 500 23.35 8.12 -50.14
C GLU A 500 22.78 8.72 -51.42
N TYR A 501 21.57 9.30 -51.37
CA TYR A 501 20.98 9.98 -52.52
C TYR A 501 21.85 11.12 -53.04
N ARG A 502 22.44 11.91 -52.13
CA ARG A 502 23.39 12.96 -52.47
C ARG A 502 24.63 12.40 -53.16
N ARG A 503 25.27 11.37 -52.58
CA ARG A 503 26.46 10.72 -53.18
C ARG A 503 26.15 10.12 -54.55
N TYR A 504 24.98 9.50 -54.71
CA TYR A 504 24.51 8.95 -55.98
C TYR A 504 24.33 10.05 -57.03
N SER A 505 23.68 11.16 -56.67
CA SER A 505 23.46 12.32 -57.55
C SER A 505 24.78 12.98 -57.97
N GLU A 506 25.70 13.18 -57.02
CA GLU A 506 27.05 13.67 -57.30
C GLU A 506 27.82 12.71 -58.23
N SER A 507 27.65 11.39 -58.06
CA SER A 507 28.28 10.39 -58.92
C SER A 507 27.76 10.44 -60.35
N ILE A 508 26.44 10.61 -60.54
CA ILE A 508 25.84 10.83 -61.86
C ILE A 508 26.44 12.08 -62.49
N LEU A 509 26.40 13.22 -61.79
CA LEU A 509 26.93 14.49 -62.30
C LEU A 509 28.45 14.44 -62.61
N ARG A 510 29.21 13.60 -61.90
CA ARG A 510 30.64 13.36 -62.16
C ARG A 510 30.91 12.48 -63.38
N SER A 511 29.96 11.65 -63.80
CA SER A 511 30.11 10.71 -64.93
C SER A 511 29.75 11.31 -66.30
N ILE A 512 29.10 12.47 -66.33
CA ILE A 512 28.67 13.14 -67.55
C ILE A 512 29.82 14.03 -68.06
N ASP A 513 30.27 13.81 -69.30
CA ASP A 513 31.29 14.61 -69.99
C ASP A 513 30.74 15.93 -70.58
N VAL A 514 29.89 16.62 -69.82
CA VAL A 514 29.24 17.89 -70.19
C VAL A 514 29.28 18.82 -68.98
N GLY A 515 29.49 20.12 -69.20
CA GLY A 515 29.43 21.11 -68.13
C GLY A 515 27.99 21.33 -67.67
N ILE A 516 27.71 21.08 -66.40
CA ILE A 516 26.40 21.36 -65.79
C ILE A 516 26.64 22.35 -64.66
N ILE A 517 26.01 23.51 -64.78
CA ILE A 517 26.05 24.58 -63.78
C ILE A 517 24.61 24.92 -63.42
N VAL A 518 24.29 24.91 -62.12
CA VAL A 518 22.96 25.26 -61.61
C VAL A 518 23.06 26.61 -60.92
N LEU A 519 22.18 27.54 -61.28
CA LEU A 519 22.08 28.88 -60.71
C LEU A 519 20.74 29.05 -60.00
N ASP A 520 20.70 29.89 -58.96
CA ASP A 520 19.46 30.35 -58.34
C ASP A 520 18.81 31.53 -59.10
N ASP A 521 17.73 32.06 -58.53
CA ASP A 521 16.96 33.21 -59.02
C ASP A 521 17.79 34.50 -59.11
N ASN A 522 18.86 34.61 -58.33
CA ASN A 522 19.80 35.73 -58.33
C ASN A 522 21.03 35.49 -59.23
N LEU A 523 21.04 34.41 -60.02
CA LEU A 523 22.16 33.96 -60.87
C LEU A 523 23.43 33.62 -60.08
N THR A 524 23.27 33.21 -58.82
CA THR A 524 24.34 32.73 -57.96
C THR A 524 24.57 31.25 -58.22
N VAL A 525 25.83 30.81 -58.26
CA VAL A 525 26.16 29.40 -58.51
C VAL A 525 25.73 28.54 -57.31
N GLN A 526 24.84 27.59 -57.57
CA GLN A 526 24.38 26.58 -56.60
C GLN A 526 25.08 25.22 -56.82
N SER A 527 25.45 24.91 -58.05
CA SER A 527 26.18 23.69 -58.37
C SER A 527 27.13 23.89 -59.54
N TRP A 528 28.31 23.31 -59.42
CA TRP A 528 29.39 23.36 -60.39
C TRP A 528 29.99 21.96 -60.56
N ASN A 529 29.69 21.29 -61.67
CA ASN A 529 30.11 19.89 -61.85
C ASN A 529 31.59 19.75 -62.26
N ARG A 530 32.12 18.53 -62.15
CA ARG A 530 33.54 18.20 -62.39
C ARG A 530 34.05 18.63 -63.77
N TRP A 531 33.20 18.57 -64.79
CA TRP A 531 33.57 19.04 -66.12
C TRP A 531 33.91 20.54 -66.09
N SER A 532 33.07 21.34 -65.44
CA SER A 532 33.28 22.79 -65.28
C SER A 532 34.57 23.08 -64.47
N GLU A 533 34.87 22.29 -63.44
CA GLU A 533 36.15 22.39 -62.72
C GLU A 533 37.36 22.09 -63.61
N ASN A 534 37.27 21.05 -64.43
CA ASN A 534 38.38 20.62 -65.30
C ASN A 534 38.65 21.60 -66.43
N VAL A 535 37.59 22.22 -66.99
CA VAL A 535 37.68 23.13 -68.14
C VAL A 535 38.03 24.54 -67.67
N TRP A 536 37.37 25.07 -66.63
CA TRP A 536 37.55 26.46 -66.19
C TRP A 536 38.57 26.62 -65.07
N GLY A 537 38.88 25.56 -64.31
CA GLY A 537 39.93 25.56 -63.29
C GLY A 537 39.52 25.99 -61.88
N LEU A 538 38.25 26.33 -61.65
CA LEU A 538 37.70 26.67 -60.33
C LEU A 538 36.93 25.48 -59.75
N ARG A 539 37.08 25.20 -58.45
CA ARG A 539 36.37 24.13 -57.75
C ARG A 539 34.97 24.58 -57.33
N ASN A 540 34.05 23.63 -57.18
CA ASN A 540 32.68 23.93 -56.71
C ASN A 540 32.65 24.70 -55.38
N GLU A 541 33.54 24.38 -54.43
CA GLU A 541 33.64 25.06 -53.13
C GLU A 541 34.09 26.52 -53.23
N GLU A 542 34.77 26.90 -54.31
CA GLU A 542 35.30 28.26 -54.53
C GLU A 542 34.28 29.16 -55.24
N VAL A 543 33.32 28.57 -55.97
CA VAL A 543 32.34 29.30 -56.79
C VAL A 543 30.92 29.23 -56.25
N ALA A 544 30.59 28.23 -55.42
CA ALA A 544 29.26 28.10 -54.85
C ALA A 544 28.95 29.31 -53.95
N GLY A 545 27.84 29.99 -54.21
CA GLY A 545 27.47 31.24 -53.52
C GLY A 545 28.00 32.53 -54.17
N GLU A 546 28.86 32.43 -55.19
CA GLU A 546 29.32 33.59 -55.97
C GLU A 546 28.42 33.86 -57.19
N ALA A 547 28.36 35.11 -57.61
CA ALA A 547 27.59 35.51 -58.78
C ALA A 547 28.24 34.97 -60.07
N PHE A 548 27.51 34.17 -60.85
CA PHE A 548 28.05 33.51 -62.06
C PHE A 548 28.65 34.48 -63.07
N LEU A 549 28.07 35.68 -63.18
CA LEU A 549 28.51 36.72 -64.13
C LEU A 549 29.82 37.41 -63.71
N ASP A 550 30.22 37.28 -62.46
CA ASP A 550 31.43 37.90 -61.90
C ASP A 550 32.62 36.94 -61.86
N LEU A 551 32.42 35.67 -62.24
CA LEU A 551 33.47 34.67 -62.30
C LEU A 551 34.48 34.99 -63.40
N ASP A 552 35.77 35.06 -63.03
CA ASP A 552 36.89 35.23 -63.96
C ASP A 552 37.29 33.88 -64.57
N ILE A 553 36.46 33.41 -65.51
CA ILE A 553 36.67 32.16 -66.26
C ILE A 553 36.82 32.45 -67.75
N GLY A 554 37.48 31.55 -68.48
CA GLY A 554 37.70 31.69 -69.93
C GLY A 554 36.44 31.60 -70.80
N LEU A 555 35.26 31.38 -70.20
CA LEU A 555 33.96 31.52 -70.83
C LEU A 555 33.49 32.99 -70.75
N PRO A 556 33.13 33.66 -71.85
CA PRO A 556 32.65 35.04 -71.80
C PRO A 556 31.21 35.12 -71.26
N VAL A 557 31.06 34.94 -69.94
CA VAL A 557 29.78 34.85 -69.20
C VAL A 557 28.86 36.05 -69.42
N GLN A 558 29.41 37.23 -69.70
CA GLN A 558 28.63 38.44 -69.99
C GLN A 558 27.75 38.30 -71.24
N ARG A 559 28.11 37.44 -72.20
CA ARG A 559 27.27 37.15 -73.38
C ARG A 559 26.01 36.33 -73.02
N LEU A 560 26.04 35.62 -71.90
CA LEU A 560 24.94 34.79 -71.41
C LEU A 560 23.94 35.56 -70.54
N ARG A 561 24.24 36.81 -70.15
CA ARG A 561 23.38 37.64 -69.29
C ARG A 561 21.96 37.82 -69.84
N ARG A 562 21.82 38.14 -71.13
CA ARG A 562 20.51 38.31 -71.78
C ARG A 562 19.74 36.99 -71.86
N PRO A 563 20.30 35.90 -72.44
CA PRO A 563 19.66 34.58 -72.46
C PRO A 563 19.21 34.07 -71.08
N LEU A 564 20.03 34.26 -70.04
CA LEU A 564 19.68 33.84 -68.67
C LEU A 564 18.50 34.65 -68.10
N SER A 565 18.49 35.97 -68.33
CA SER A 565 17.38 36.82 -67.90
C SER A 565 16.08 36.49 -68.65
N ASP A 566 16.17 36.16 -69.94
CA ASP A 566 15.01 35.81 -70.75
C ASP A 566 14.36 34.51 -70.24
N ILE A 567 15.15 33.51 -69.83
CA ILE A 567 14.64 32.23 -69.34
C ILE A 567 13.92 32.35 -68.00
N LEU A 568 14.49 33.12 -67.06
CA LEU A 568 13.85 33.37 -65.77
C LEU A 568 12.50 34.07 -65.92
N ASN A 569 12.35 34.93 -66.95
CA ASN A 569 11.13 35.70 -67.21
C ASN A 569 10.09 34.96 -68.08
N THR A 570 10.52 34.20 -69.10
CA THR A 570 9.61 33.59 -70.10
C THR A 570 9.39 32.09 -69.94
N GLN A 571 10.21 31.39 -69.13
CA GLN A 571 10.14 29.95 -68.86
C GLN A 571 10.19 29.04 -70.10
N ALA A 572 10.60 29.58 -71.26
CA ALA A 572 10.75 28.84 -72.50
C ALA A 572 12.23 28.48 -72.74
N PRO A 573 12.53 27.31 -73.32
CA PRO A 573 13.90 26.96 -73.70
C PRO A 573 14.43 27.95 -74.74
N VAL A 574 15.61 28.52 -74.51
CA VAL A 574 16.30 29.37 -75.49
C VAL A 574 17.12 28.48 -76.43
N GLU A 575 17.25 28.89 -77.69
CA GLU A 575 18.09 28.20 -78.65
C GLU A 575 19.54 28.06 -78.13
N PRO A 576 20.24 26.95 -78.43
CA PRO A 576 21.61 26.74 -77.97
C PRO A 576 22.52 27.87 -78.46
N VAL A 577 23.27 28.47 -77.55
CA VAL A 577 24.21 29.55 -77.88
C VAL A 577 25.59 28.94 -78.07
N GLU A 578 26.20 29.13 -79.24
CA GLU A 578 27.58 28.74 -79.48
C GLU A 578 28.53 29.90 -79.19
N ILE A 579 29.50 29.64 -78.31
CA ILE A 579 30.44 30.64 -77.81
C ILE A 579 31.86 30.07 -77.89
N GLU A 580 32.77 30.83 -78.48
CA GLU A 580 34.20 30.55 -78.36
C GLU A 580 34.68 30.92 -76.96
N ALA A 581 35.31 29.96 -76.29
CA ALA A 581 35.86 30.07 -74.95
C ALA A 581 37.31 29.59 -74.90
N MET A 582 38.00 29.90 -73.80
CA MET A 582 39.34 29.39 -73.51
C MET A 582 39.31 28.46 -72.31
N ASP A 583 39.85 27.24 -72.46
CA ASP A 583 40.05 26.35 -71.31
C ASP A 583 41.18 26.87 -70.40
N ARG A 584 41.30 26.32 -69.19
CA ARG A 584 42.35 26.66 -68.21
C ARG A 584 43.79 26.45 -68.72
N ARG A 585 43.97 25.72 -69.83
CA ARG A 585 45.28 25.47 -70.48
C ARG A 585 45.53 26.42 -71.65
N GLY A 586 44.64 27.38 -71.90
CA GLY A 586 44.73 28.36 -72.98
C GLY A 586 44.33 27.82 -74.36
N ARG A 587 43.71 26.62 -74.44
CA ARG A 587 43.20 26.06 -75.70
C ARG A 587 41.85 26.70 -76.04
N ARG A 588 41.65 27.01 -77.32
CA ARG A 588 40.36 27.48 -77.84
C ARG A 588 39.38 26.32 -77.90
N VAL A 589 38.22 26.49 -77.27
CA VAL A 589 37.14 25.53 -77.21
C VAL A 589 35.86 26.20 -77.74
N ILE A 590 35.13 25.52 -78.61
CA ILE A 590 33.81 25.97 -79.05
C ILE A 590 32.78 25.30 -78.13
N CYS A 591 32.17 26.10 -77.28
CA CYS A 591 31.16 25.65 -76.32
C CYS A 591 29.76 25.89 -76.87
N ARG A 592 28.98 24.81 -77.02
CA ARG A 592 27.54 24.90 -77.26
C ARG A 592 26.81 24.88 -75.92
N ILE A 593 26.09 25.96 -75.61
CA ILE A 593 25.46 26.18 -74.30
C ILE A 593 23.95 26.11 -74.45
N ARG A 594 23.32 25.18 -73.74
CA ARG A 594 21.86 25.10 -73.57
C ARG A 594 21.49 25.61 -72.20
N LEU A 595 20.41 26.38 -72.14
CA LEU A 595 19.92 26.99 -70.92
C LEU A 595 18.49 26.49 -70.68
N SER A 596 18.18 26.08 -69.44
CA SER A 596 16.87 25.56 -69.06
C SER A 596 16.43 26.12 -67.70
N PRO A 597 15.14 26.44 -67.49
CA PRO A 597 14.66 26.92 -66.19
C PRO A 597 14.63 25.80 -65.15
N LEU A 598 15.00 26.09 -63.90
CA LEU A 598 14.84 25.18 -62.76
C LEU A 598 13.46 25.40 -62.14
N LEU A 599 12.57 24.40 -62.26
CA LEU A 599 11.19 24.46 -61.77
C LEU A 599 11.04 23.54 -60.54
N TYR A 600 10.49 24.08 -59.45
CA TYR A 600 9.95 23.28 -58.33
C TYR A 600 8.43 23.10 -58.53
N ASP A 601 7.75 22.31 -57.69
CA ASP A 601 6.31 21.94 -57.82
C ASP A 601 5.35 23.13 -58.09
N ASN A 602 5.75 24.36 -57.76
CA ASN A 602 5.10 25.59 -58.20
C ASN A 602 5.77 26.14 -59.47
N ARG A 603 4.99 26.38 -60.53
CA ARG A 603 5.39 26.85 -61.88
C ARG A 603 6.17 28.19 -61.96
N LEU A 604 6.86 28.64 -60.92
CA LEU A 604 7.81 29.76 -60.95
C LEU A 604 9.22 29.18 -61.11
N ALA A 605 10.02 29.76 -62.00
CA ALA A 605 11.43 29.39 -62.17
C ALA A 605 12.22 29.88 -60.94
N HIS A 606 12.82 28.95 -60.21
CA HIS A 606 13.63 29.24 -59.01
C HIS A 606 15.13 29.38 -59.36
N GLY A 607 15.47 29.33 -60.64
CA GLY A 607 16.85 29.34 -61.11
C GLY A 607 16.99 28.90 -62.56
N ALA A 608 18.24 28.70 -63.00
CA ALA A 608 18.58 28.27 -64.35
C ALA A 608 19.66 27.18 -64.33
N ILE A 609 19.53 26.20 -65.22
CA ILE A 609 20.52 25.16 -65.48
C ILE A 609 21.21 25.48 -66.80
N LEU A 610 22.54 25.52 -66.78
CA LEU A 610 23.40 25.67 -67.94
C LEU A 610 24.05 24.33 -68.26
N ILE A 611 23.87 23.87 -69.49
CA ILE A 611 24.48 22.65 -70.02
C ILE A 611 25.46 23.06 -71.13
N ILE A 612 26.74 22.75 -70.99
CA ILE A 612 27.84 23.19 -71.84
C ILE A 612 28.52 21.98 -72.48
N GLU A 613 28.40 21.86 -73.80
CA GLU A 613 29.05 20.82 -74.60
C GLU A 613 30.26 21.38 -75.36
N ASP A 614 31.39 20.67 -75.37
CA ASP A 614 32.53 20.95 -76.26
C ASP A 614 32.30 20.30 -77.63
N VAL A 615 32.17 21.11 -78.68
CA VAL A 615 31.93 20.64 -80.07
C VAL A 615 33.15 20.79 -80.97
N SER A 616 34.34 21.03 -80.40
CA SER A 616 35.56 21.38 -81.13
C SER A 616 36.13 20.25 -82.02
N GLU A 617 35.89 18.98 -81.68
CA GLU A 617 36.34 17.83 -82.48
C GLU A 617 35.39 17.51 -83.64
N ARG A 618 34.09 17.70 -83.45
CA ARG A 618 33.07 17.42 -84.47
C ARG A 618 33.25 18.33 -85.69
N ALA A 619 33.54 19.61 -85.45
CA ALA A 619 33.84 20.57 -86.51
C ALA A 619 35.12 20.27 -87.32
N ARG A 620 36.07 19.49 -86.77
CA ARG A 620 37.32 19.12 -87.48
C ARG A 620 37.17 17.86 -88.33
N SER A 621 36.36 16.89 -87.90
CA SER A 621 36.08 15.67 -88.69
C SER A 621 35.31 15.99 -89.97
N ASP A 622 34.32 16.87 -89.90
CA ASP A 622 33.48 17.21 -91.06
C ASP A 622 34.30 17.87 -92.19
N ALA A 623 35.31 18.68 -91.85
CA ALA A 623 36.21 19.31 -92.83
C ALA A 623 37.20 18.33 -93.50
N PHE A 624 37.51 17.21 -92.86
CA PHE A 624 38.45 16.20 -93.39
C PHE A 624 37.81 15.30 -94.45
N VAL A 625 36.54 14.93 -94.26
CA VAL A 625 35.77 14.12 -95.21
C VAL A 625 35.60 14.83 -96.56
N GLU A 626 35.33 16.15 -96.53
CA GLU A 626 35.16 16.97 -97.73
C GLU A 626 36.47 17.11 -98.57
N TYR A 627 37.63 17.04 -97.91
CA TYR A 627 38.93 17.07 -98.58
C TYR A 627 39.22 15.78 -99.38
N LEU A 628 38.90 14.62 -98.80
CA LEU A 628 39.15 13.30 -99.38
C LEU A 628 38.30 13.04 -100.65
N GLY A 629 37.03 13.45 -100.64
CA GLY A 629 36.14 13.29 -101.81
C GLY A 629 36.62 14.03 -103.08
N ARG A 630 37.31 15.17 -102.91
CA ARG A 630 37.83 15.98 -104.03
C ARG A 630 39.05 15.36 -104.71
N ILE A 631 39.88 14.61 -103.98
CA ILE A 631 41.11 13.96 -104.52
C ILE A 631 40.75 12.76 -105.40
N ILE A 632 39.83 11.91 -104.94
CA ILE A 632 39.43 10.67 -105.65
C ILE A 632 38.73 11.00 -106.98
N GLY A 633 37.92 12.07 -107.02
CA GLY A 633 37.18 12.47 -108.22
C GLY A 633 38.03 12.88 -109.43
N GLN A 634 39.28 13.32 -109.23
CA GLN A 634 40.18 13.82 -110.29
C GLN A 634 41.30 12.85 -110.70
N SER A 635 41.33 11.62 -110.18
CA SER A 635 42.38 10.63 -110.48
C SER A 635 42.32 10.11 -111.94
N LEU A 636 43.50 9.87 -112.53
CA LEU A 636 43.68 9.29 -113.88
C LEU A 636 43.38 7.77 -113.94
N ASN A 637 43.45 7.08 -112.81
CA ASN A 637 43.10 5.66 -112.70
C ASN A 637 41.58 5.52 -112.63
N GLU A 638 41.03 4.49 -113.25
CA GLU A 638 39.59 4.26 -113.24
C GLU A 638 39.20 3.61 -111.92
N VAL A 639 38.33 4.26 -111.16
CA VAL A 639 37.84 3.76 -109.87
C VAL A 639 36.35 3.51 -110.00
N TYR A 640 35.94 2.27 -109.75
CA TYR A 640 34.56 1.82 -109.77
C TYR A 640 34.14 1.46 -108.35
N PHE A 641 33.04 2.03 -107.89
CA PHE A 641 32.33 1.58 -106.69
C PHE A 641 31.11 0.81 -107.17
N LEU A 642 31.05 -0.47 -106.83
CA LEU A 642 30.06 -1.42 -107.31
C LEU A 642 29.19 -1.89 -106.16
N ASP A 643 27.94 -2.18 -106.48
CA ASP A 643 27.04 -2.87 -105.57
C ASP A 643 27.50 -4.32 -105.39
N ALA A 644 27.71 -4.71 -104.13
CA ALA A 644 28.22 -6.02 -103.76
C ALA A 644 27.33 -7.20 -104.20
N ALA A 645 26.02 -6.99 -104.39
CA ALA A 645 25.08 -8.05 -104.72
C ALA A 645 24.82 -8.16 -106.22
N THR A 646 24.82 -7.04 -106.94
CA THR A 646 24.47 -6.97 -108.38
C THR A 646 25.66 -6.73 -109.29
N PHE A 647 26.80 -6.27 -108.76
CA PHE A 647 27.96 -5.80 -109.51
C PHE A 647 27.69 -4.61 -110.43
N ASN A 648 26.56 -3.92 -110.24
CA ASN A 648 26.24 -2.67 -110.93
C ASN A 648 27.08 -1.52 -110.37
N PHE A 649 27.43 -0.55 -111.23
CA PHE A 649 28.16 0.64 -110.79
C PHE A 649 27.27 1.54 -109.92
N GLN A 650 27.70 1.86 -108.70
CA GLN A 650 27.06 2.86 -107.84
C GLN A 650 27.65 4.25 -108.05
N LEU A 651 28.99 4.32 -108.14
CA LEU A 651 29.75 5.53 -108.37
C LEU A 651 31.00 5.19 -109.19
N VAL A 652 31.40 6.09 -110.08
CA VAL A 652 32.69 6.01 -110.77
C VAL A 652 33.37 7.37 -110.72
N ASN A 653 34.69 7.41 -110.76
CA ASN A 653 35.40 8.68 -110.89
C ASN A 653 35.34 9.21 -112.34
N LYS A 654 35.73 10.47 -112.55
CA LYS A 654 35.62 11.11 -113.88
C LYS A 654 36.44 10.38 -114.96
N GLY A 655 37.63 9.88 -114.59
CA GLY A 655 38.51 9.12 -115.49
C GLY A 655 37.89 7.81 -115.99
N ALA A 656 37.03 7.17 -115.20
CA ALA A 656 36.27 5.97 -115.58
C ALA A 656 35.18 6.28 -116.62
N GLU A 657 34.38 7.34 -116.43
CA GLU A 657 33.36 7.74 -117.41
C GLU A 657 33.99 8.02 -118.78
N ASP A 658 35.10 8.77 -118.80
CA ASP A 658 35.77 9.19 -120.03
C ASP A 658 36.40 7.99 -120.78
N LYS A 659 36.92 6.99 -120.06
CA LYS A 659 37.60 5.82 -120.67
C LYS A 659 36.67 4.66 -121.00
N LEU A 660 35.56 4.49 -120.29
CA LEU A 660 34.52 3.50 -120.61
C LEU A 660 33.60 4.02 -121.73
N GLY A 661 33.44 5.33 -121.87
CA GLY A 661 32.58 5.94 -122.88
C GLY A 661 31.08 5.94 -122.51
N TYR A 662 30.75 5.73 -121.23
CA TYR A 662 29.40 5.77 -120.69
C TYR A 662 29.29 6.88 -119.63
N SER A 663 28.10 7.47 -119.48
CA SER A 663 27.79 8.32 -118.32
C SER A 663 27.52 7.48 -117.07
N LEU A 664 27.70 8.06 -115.88
CA LEU A 664 27.40 7.40 -114.61
C LEU A 664 25.97 6.83 -114.55
N ASP A 665 24.97 7.54 -115.08
CA ASP A 665 23.58 7.08 -115.10
C ASP A 665 23.38 5.84 -115.99
N ALA A 666 24.13 5.73 -117.10
CA ALA A 666 24.13 4.55 -117.95
C ALA A 666 24.88 3.39 -117.28
N LEU A 667 26.04 3.67 -116.67
CA LEU A 667 26.84 2.67 -115.95
C LEU A 667 26.08 2.06 -114.77
N ARG A 668 25.22 2.83 -114.09
CA ARG A 668 24.37 2.31 -112.99
C ARG A 668 23.43 1.18 -113.38
N GLN A 669 23.14 1.01 -114.66
CA GLN A 669 22.26 -0.04 -115.19
C GLN A 669 23.01 -1.22 -115.81
N ILE A 670 24.35 -1.18 -115.79
CA ILE A 670 25.21 -2.19 -116.41
C ILE A 670 26.01 -2.86 -115.29
N ALA A 671 26.09 -4.20 -115.28
CA ALA A 671 26.98 -4.89 -114.37
C ALA A 671 28.41 -4.90 -114.94
N LEU A 672 29.44 -4.82 -114.10
CA LEU A 672 30.83 -4.75 -114.58
C LEU A 672 31.19 -5.92 -115.55
N HIS A 673 30.68 -7.13 -115.29
CA HIS A 673 30.93 -8.29 -116.14
C HIS A 673 30.25 -8.22 -117.52
N ASP A 674 29.18 -7.43 -117.69
CA ASP A 674 28.53 -7.25 -119.00
C ASP A 674 29.43 -6.49 -119.99
N LEU A 675 30.41 -5.75 -119.47
CA LEU A 675 31.41 -5.05 -120.27
C LEU A 675 32.58 -5.96 -120.66
N MET A 676 32.63 -7.23 -120.21
CA MET A 676 33.77 -8.13 -120.39
C MET A 676 33.41 -9.28 -121.35
N PRO A 677 33.83 -9.25 -122.62
CA PRO A 677 33.45 -10.30 -123.59
C PRO A 677 34.10 -11.66 -123.30
N ASP A 678 35.22 -11.68 -122.55
CA ASP A 678 36.00 -12.89 -122.27
C ASP A 678 35.53 -13.66 -121.01
N ILE A 679 34.64 -13.07 -120.19
CA ILE A 679 34.23 -13.65 -118.89
C ILE A 679 32.71 -13.60 -118.75
N ASP A 680 32.07 -14.77 -118.63
CA ASP A 680 30.63 -14.86 -118.35
C ASP A 680 30.30 -14.59 -116.86
N VAL A 681 29.01 -14.33 -116.57
CA VAL A 681 28.52 -14.03 -115.21
C VAL A 681 28.94 -15.10 -114.19
N ALA A 682 28.82 -16.38 -114.56
CA ALA A 682 29.10 -17.49 -113.66
C ALA A 682 30.61 -17.65 -113.36
N THR A 683 31.46 -17.29 -114.31
CA THR A 683 32.92 -17.24 -114.13
C THR A 683 33.31 -16.02 -113.31
N PHE A 684 32.72 -14.86 -113.56
CA PHE A 684 32.98 -13.64 -112.78
C PHE A 684 32.60 -13.81 -111.31
N SER A 685 31.40 -14.31 -111.00
CA SER A 685 31.00 -14.56 -109.60
C SER A 685 31.97 -15.51 -108.89
N ARG A 686 32.38 -16.60 -109.53
CA ARG A 686 33.35 -17.55 -108.95
C ARG A 686 34.73 -16.94 -108.71
N LEU A 687 35.14 -16.00 -109.57
CA LEU A 687 36.39 -15.27 -109.37
C LEU A 687 36.29 -14.31 -108.18
N VAL A 688 35.14 -13.70 -107.93
CA VAL A 688 34.93 -12.72 -106.86
C VAL A 688 34.49 -13.36 -105.53
N ASP A 689 33.94 -14.57 -105.51
CA ASP A 689 33.51 -15.30 -104.30
C ASP A 689 34.59 -15.37 -103.18
N PRO A 690 35.88 -15.63 -103.46
CA PRO A 690 36.93 -15.60 -102.44
C PRO A 690 37.12 -14.22 -101.81
N LEU A 691 36.82 -13.15 -102.55
CA LEU A 691 36.88 -11.76 -102.04
C LEU A 691 35.67 -11.46 -101.14
N MET A 692 34.47 -11.89 -101.55
CA MET A 692 33.22 -11.67 -100.81
C MET A 692 33.14 -12.48 -99.51
N SER A 693 33.74 -13.67 -99.50
CA SER A 693 33.83 -14.54 -98.32
C SER A 693 34.96 -14.17 -97.35
N GLY A 694 35.84 -13.24 -97.75
CA GLY A 694 37.01 -12.84 -96.97
C GLY A 694 38.19 -13.82 -97.03
N GLU A 695 38.17 -14.82 -97.92
CA GLU A 695 39.29 -15.74 -98.14
C GLU A 695 40.51 -15.02 -98.74
N LYS A 696 40.28 -14.01 -99.58
CA LYS A 696 41.31 -13.12 -100.14
C LYS A 696 40.97 -11.66 -99.86
N ALA A 697 41.98 -10.86 -99.55
CA ALA A 697 41.83 -9.42 -99.30
C ALA A 697 41.70 -8.60 -100.60
N GLU A 698 42.27 -9.08 -101.69
CA GLU A 698 42.19 -8.45 -103.02
C GLU A 698 42.23 -9.50 -104.13
N ILE A 699 41.65 -9.17 -105.27
CA ILE A 699 41.69 -9.99 -106.48
C ILE A 699 42.11 -9.13 -107.66
N VAL A 700 43.14 -9.59 -108.36
CA VAL A 700 43.61 -9.00 -109.62
C VAL A 700 43.20 -9.93 -110.76
N LEU A 701 42.47 -9.40 -111.73
CA LEU A 701 42.09 -10.10 -112.94
C LEU A 701 42.51 -9.32 -114.18
N GLU A 702 43.07 -10.01 -115.17
CA GLU A 702 43.29 -9.44 -116.50
C GLU A 702 42.12 -9.86 -117.38
N THR A 703 41.44 -8.88 -117.96
CA THR A 703 40.31 -9.08 -118.87
C THR A 703 40.40 -8.09 -120.01
N THR A 704 39.53 -8.24 -121.00
CA THR A 704 39.21 -7.13 -121.87
C THR A 704 37.89 -6.48 -121.48
N ILE A 705 37.78 -5.17 -121.73
CA ILE A 705 36.54 -4.41 -121.63
C ILE A 705 36.13 -3.97 -123.04
N GLU A 706 34.88 -4.26 -123.42
CA GLU A 706 34.24 -3.79 -124.64
C GLU A 706 33.54 -2.45 -124.39
N ARG A 707 33.80 -1.50 -125.29
CA ARG A 707 33.21 -0.16 -125.29
C ARG A 707 31.95 -0.12 -126.18
N PRO A 708 31.11 0.94 -126.06
CA PRO A 708 29.93 1.10 -126.91
C PRO A 708 30.23 1.11 -128.42
N ASP A 709 31.47 1.45 -128.82
CA ASP A 709 31.95 1.47 -130.20
C ASP A 709 32.48 0.11 -130.70
N GLN A 710 32.28 -0.97 -129.92
CA GLN A 710 32.81 -2.32 -130.15
C GLN A 710 34.35 -2.41 -130.15
N SER A 711 35.05 -1.36 -129.69
CA SER A 711 36.48 -1.47 -129.44
C SER A 711 36.72 -2.21 -128.13
N VAL A 712 37.67 -3.14 -128.17
CA VAL A 712 38.03 -3.99 -127.02
C VAL A 712 39.37 -3.52 -126.47
N ARG A 713 39.44 -3.28 -125.17
CA ARG A 713 40.63 -2.78 -124.47
C ARG A 713 41.06 -3.74 -123.36
N PRO A 714 42.32 -4.21 -123.34
CA PRO A 714 42.81 -5.04 -122.26
C PRO A 714 43.01 -4.19 -121.00
N VAL A 715 42.44 -4.64 -119.89
CA VAL A 715 42.53 -4.00 -118.59
C VAL A 715 42.90 -5.02 -117.50
N GLU A 716 43.66 -4.55 -116.53
CA GLU A 716 43.89 -5.24 -115.27
C GLU A 716 42.96 -4.62 -114.23
N LEU A 717 42.06 -5.41 -113.65
CA LEU A 717 41.12 -5.00 -112.62
C LEU A 717 41.59 -5.52 -111.26
N CYS A 718 41.88 -4.60 -110.34
CA CYS A 718 42.16 -4.91 -108.95
C CYS A 718 40.92 -4.61 -108.10
N MET A 719 40.36 -5.61 -107.43
CA MET A 719 39.11 -5.52 -106.69
C MET A 719 39.30 -5.80 -105.20
N GLN A 720 38.62 -5.01 -104.37
CA GLN A 720 38.57 -5.14 -102.92
C GLN A 720 37.13 -5.01 -102.42
N TYR A 721 36.75 -5.86 -101.47
CA TYR A 721 35.40 -5.89 -100.89
C TYR A 721 35.39 -5.26 -99.49
N PHE A 722 34.49 -4.30 -99.28
CA PHE A 722 34.29 -3.60 -98.01
C PHE A 722 32.94 -4.04 -97.43
N GLY A 723 32.93 -5.17 -96.73
CA GLY A 723 31.73 -5.76 -96.11
C GLY A 723 31.26 -5.11 -94.81
N GLU A 724 32.08 -4.27 -94.18
CA GLU A 724 31.72 -3.53 -92.96
C GLU A 724 30.92 -2.25 -93.23
N GLU A 725 30.91 -1.75 -94.47
CA GLU A 725 30.14 -0.58 -94.89
C GLU A 725 28.66 -0.91 -95.08
N GLN A 726 27.77 0.08 -94.86
CA GLN A 726 26.31 -0.09 -95.01
C GLN A 726 25.75 0.89 -96.05
N PRO A 727 25.39 0.45 -97.28
CA PRO A 727 25.46 -0.92 -97.79
C PRO A 727 26.89 -1.39 -98.10
N PRO A 728 27.15 -2.71 -98.20
CA PRO A 728 28.48 -3.22 -98.52
C PRO A 728 28.87 -2.86 -99.96
N ILE A 729 30.12 -2.44 -100.15
CA ILE A 729 30.61 -1.91 -101.42
C ILE A 729 31.78 -2.76 -101.93
N LEU A 730 31.79 -3.03 -103.23
CA LEU A 730 32.92 -3.62 -103.92
C LEU A 730 33.64 -2.53 -104.71
N VAL A 731 34.92 -2.29 -104.42
CA VAL A 731 35.72 -1.27 -105.13
C VAL A 731 36.62 -1.96 -106.13
N ALA A 732 36.61 -1.49 -107.39
CA ALA A 732 37.47 -1.97 -108.45
C ALA A 732 38.32 -0.82 -109.02
N LEU A 733 39.60 -1.08 -109.22
CA LEU A 733 40.56 -0.20 -109.88
C LEU A 733 40.91 -0.82 -111.23
N ALA A 734 40.65 -0.12 -112.34
CA ALA A 734 41.01 -0.58 -113.68
C ALA A 734 42.25 0.13 -114.20
N HIS A 735 43.23 -0.67 -114.63
CA HIS A 735 44.48 -0.23 -115.24
C HIS A 735 44.54 -0.66 -116.71
N ASP A 736 44.94 0.27 -117.59
CA ASP A 736 45.20 -0.05 -118.99
C ASP A 736 46.48 -0.86 -119.13
N VAL A 737 46.42 -2.04 -119.75
CA VAL A 737 47.62 -2.86 -120.01
C VAL A 737 47.98 -2.92 -121.50
N THR A 738 47.39 -2.07 -122.34
CA THR A 738 47.64 -2.04 -123.80
C THR A 738 49.13 -1.89 -124.16
N GLU A 739 49.87 -1.03 -123.45
CA GLU A 739 51.33 -0.89 -123.67
C GLU A 739 52.12 -2.10 -123.17
N ARG A 740 51.69 -2.74 -122.07
CA ARG A 740 52.38 -3.88 -121.46
C ARG A 740 52.27 -5.14 -122.31
N GLN A 741 51.11 -5.40 -122.94
CA GLN A 741 50.92 -6.53 -123.86
C GLN A 741 51.64 -6.34 -125.20
N ARG A 742 51.79 -5.08 -125.68
CA ARG A 742 52.57 -4.79 -126.91
C ARG A 742 54.04 -5.17 -126.78
N ILE A 743 54.61 -5.01 -125.58
CA ILE A 743 56.02 -5.31 -125.30
C ILE A 743 56.26 -6.83 -125.14
N GLY A 744 55.28 -7.59 -124.64
CA GLY A 744 55.40 -9.06 -124.48
C GLY A 744 55.23 -9.89 -125.76
N LEU A 745 54.62 -9.34 -126.81
CA LEU A 745 54.43 -9.99 -128.12
C LEU A 745 55.64 -9.84 -129.08
N ASP A 746 56.56 -8.92 -128.81
CA ASP A 746 57.78 -8.74 -129.61
C ASP A 746 58.88 -9.75 -129.26
N ASP A 747 58.94 -10.26 -128.01
CA ASP A 747 59.94 -11.27 -127.60
C ASP A 747 59.66 -12.67 -128.20
N SER A 748 58.41 -12.99 -128.53
CA SER A 748 58.02 -14.32 -129.03
C SER A 748 58.11 -14.47 -130.56
N ARG A 749 58.48 -13.41 -131.30
CA ARG A 749 58.73 -13.45 -132.76
C ARG A 749 60.22 -13.41 -133.16
N ALA A 750 61.14 -13.33 -132.20
CA ALA A 750 62.59 -13.27 -132.46
C ALA A 750 63.30 -14.64 -132.49
N GLU A 751 62.66 -15.76 -132.13
CA GLU A 751 63.31 -17.09 -132.00
C GLU A 751 63.13 -18.08 -133.18
N VAL A 752 62.55 -17.70 -134.33
CA VAL A 752 62.30 -18.64 -135.47
C VAL A 752 62.99 -18.27 -136.79
N ALA A 753 63.97 -17.37 -136.80
CA ALA A 753 64.77 -17.08 -138.01
C ALA A 753 66.27 -16.94 -137.69
N GLY A 754 66.94 -18.08 -137.55
CA GLY A 754 68.39 -18.15 -137.29
C GLY A 754 68.91 -19.59 -137.17
N SER A 755 68.64 -20.41 -138.18
CA SER A 755 69.44 -21.62 -138.48
C SER A 755 70.42 -21.33 -139.60
#